data_AF-A0AAV1BXQ5-F1
#
_entry.id   AF-A0AAV1BXQ5-F1
#
_cell.length_a   1.000
_cell.length_b   1.000
_cell.length_c   1.000
_cell.angle_alpha   90.00
_cell.angle_beta   90.00
_cell.angle_gamma   90.00
#
_symmetry.space_group_name_H-M   'P 1'
#
loop_
_entity.id
_entity.type
_entity.pdbx_description
1 polymer ?
#
loop_
_entity_poly.entity_id
_entity_poly.type
_entity_poly.pdbx_seq_one_letter_code
_entity_poly.pdbx_strand_id
1 'polypeptide(L)'
;MKAIVITSPGGPEVLQLKEVEDPEIKDDEVLIKVSAAAVSRADTLQRQGKHPPAKGDSEYPGLECSGTVEAVGKDVTRWKLGDQVCALIGGGGYAEKVAVPEGQVLPVPPGVSLQDAASFPEVTCTVWSTIFMMSHLSSGETLLVHGGSSGIGTFAIQIAKHYGARVFVTAGSLEKLVACRDLGADVGINYKTEDFVARVKEETGGKGVDVILDNVGGPYFQRNLDSLSIGGRLFIIGFMGGTLTEVNLSGILARRLTVQAAGLRSRTKQNKSEIVSEVEKNVWPAIAAGKVKPVVYKYLPLDQAAEAHRLMESSQHIDPTQCFLAENHTLFMAAKFLYSLGFVILFLLSLSFSSYSCFDHQKQSLLHFRSLLRSATNSSLLEDWNSTSQCCHWERIICSSTSPFTVTELHLNSLHTKGNSTVSSYVLTPLFHITSLTLLDISFNFFQGGIPAQGWDNLTSLLYLDMSQNFFNGSIPKQLYHLRYLTYLSLSANNRLSGSLSPEVGYLRSLITLDLDFNNLVGTIPKEIGNLTKLRSLYLDSNGLSGPIPSSFFNLTQLQNLDLHYNQLELQIPSFIGRLRSLSILDLSSNKFIGGIPVSVLNLTQLQDLDLSDNQLSLQIPEDIGHLTNLSTLDLSKNKFTGRIPPSIWNLSKLVNLVLEDNSLSGEIPSWLFDIKTLNVLYLGGNRLTWKHNNSRIAPKFTLLELSLRSCGLTGKVPQWISSQKYLSYLDLSKNELQETFPFWLAEMQLLYMILSDNHLAGALPQQLFKDTLTFLDLSRNNFSGELPENIGDANQIIVLMLSENNFFGTLPSSMSYMQSLELLDISKNKFSGDTFPVFGDGLELVNFSSNEFSGEIPATFSKRTRVLFLGNNRFEGALPRKFINLINLEQLDLRNIKIEGEFPKFLSKISTLQILSLRNTSLQGPLPSNIAKLSNLRILDISNNNLTGSIPQELGNITGMIDVPTNVSILQSYSTAPFVVDETPIHVSELIVDWKRSMLALPSAPGRDDVYCLLDLSKNKLSGEIPTVIDNLKGLKIMNMSYNALSGKIPSSFGGL
;
A
#
# COMPACT_ATOMS: atom_id res chain seq x y z
N MET A 1 4.30 -26.90 39.82
CA MET A 1 5.50 -27.32 39.06
C MET A 1 6.66 -26.38 39.28
N LYS A 2 7.89 -26.82 39.02
CA LYS A 2 9.05 -25.93 38.92
C LYS A 2 9.11 -25.25 37.55
N ALA A 3 9.47 -23.97 37.54
CA ALA A 3 9.72 -23.21 36.32
C ALA A 3 10.84 -22.17 36.51
N ILE A 4 11.51 -21.82 35.43
CA ILE A 4 12.44 -20.68 35.41
C ILE A 4 11.64 -19.39 35.27
N VAL A 5 11.77 -18.50 36.26
CA VAL A 5 11.12 -17.20 36.29
C VAL A 5 12.13 -16.10 36.02
N ILE A 6 11.77 -15.15 35.15
CA ILE A 6 12.51 -13.90 34.95
C ILE A 6 12.06 -12.93 36.06
N THR A 7 12.90 -12.69 37.06
CA THR A 7 12.52 -11.84 38.22
C THR A 7 12.43 -10.36 37.89
N SER A 8 13.24 -9.91 36.94
CA SER A 8 13.25 -8.56 36.37
C SER A 8 13.99 -8.58 35.03
N PRO A 9 13.72 -7.65 34.10
CA PRO A 9 14.58 -7.48 32.93
C PRO A 9 16.03 -7.19 33.35
N GLY A 10 17.01 -7.96 32.87
CA GLY A 10 18.39 -7.83 33.35
C GLY A 10 19.42 -8.67 32.60
N GLY A 11 20.50 -9.10 33.28
CA GLY A 11 21.47 -10.10 32.83
C GLY A 11 21.04 -11.54 33.20
N PRO A 12 21.81 -12.58 32.84
CA PRO A 12 21.41 -13.98 33.07
C PRO A 12 21.11 -14.35 34.53
N GLU A 13 21.63 -13.59 35.50
CA GLU A 13 21.40 -13.73 36.94
C GLU A 13 19.93 -13.56 37.39
N VAL A 14 19.07 -13.00 36.52
CA VAL A 14 17.65 -12.81 36.81
C VAL A 14 16.80 -14.07 36.59
N LEU A 15 17.38 -15.12 36.01
CA LEU A 15 16.71 -16.42 35.82
C LEU A 15 16.79 -17.22 37.12
N GLN A 16 15.64 -17.47 37.74
CA GLN A 16 15.55 -18.23 38.98
C GLN A 16 14.58 -19.39 38.85
N LEU A 17 15.00 -20.57 39.30
CA LEU A 17 14.10 -21.71 39.46
C LEU A 17 13.16 -21.46 40.65
N LYS A 18 11.85 -21.49 40.43
CA LYS A 18 10.83 -21.31 41.45
C LYS A 18 9.71 -22.34 41.31
N GLU A 19 9.04 -22.61 42.42
CA GLU A 19 7.76 -23.32 42.42
C GLU A 19 6.66 -22.36 41.95
N VAL A 20 5.86 -22.81 41.00
CA VAL A 20 4.75 -22.09 40.39
C VAL A 20 3.54 -23.02 40.22
N GLU A 21 2.37 -22.46 39.95
CA GLU A 21 1.16 -23.26 39.69
C GLU A 21 1.30 -24.05 38.39
N ASP A 22 0.69 -25.23 38.33
CA ASP A 22 0.60 -26.01 37.09
C ASP A 22 -0.26 -25.25 36.07
N PRO A 23 0.06 -25.31 34.76
CA PRO A 23 -0.68 -24.57 33.76
C PRO A 23 -2.08 -25.17 33.56
N GLU A 24 -3.09 -24.32 33.45
CA GLU A 24 -4.45 -24.75 33.11
C GLU A 24 -4.52 -25.17 31.64
N ILE A 25 -5.01 -26.39 31.39
CA ILE A 25 -5.20 -26.95 30.06
C ILE A 25 -6.55 -26.51 29.48
N LYS A 26 -6.57 -26.01 28.24
CA LYS A 26 -7.82 -25.71 27.51
C LYS A 26 -8.31 -26.90 26.71
N ASP A 27 -9.53 -26.78 26.20
CA ASP A 27 -10.22 -27.81 25.44
C ASP A 27 -9.44 -28.28 24.19
N ASP A 28 -8.71 -27.37 23.52
CA ASP A 28 -7.93 -27.60 22.30
C ASP A 28 -6.43 -27.86 22.55
N GLU A 29 -6.02 -28.00 23.82
CA GLU A 29 -4.61 -28.04 24.21
C GLU A 29 -4.22 -29.42 24.79
N VAL A 30 -2.95 -29.79 24.64
CA VAL A 30 -2.31 -30.91 25.34
C VAL A 30 -1.42 -30.36 26.44
N LEU A 31 -1.39 -31.04 27.58
CA LEU A 31 -0.44 -30.76 28.64
C LEU A 31 0.79 -31.66 28.45
N ILE A 32 1.94 -31.06 28.17
CA ILE A 32 3.20 -31.78 27.96
C ILE A 32 4.01 -31.72 29.24
N LYS A 33 4.39 -32.88 29.77
CA LYS A 33 5.47 -33.01 30.76
C LYS A 33 6.80 -32.84 30.05
N VAL A 34 7.42 -31.68 30.23
CA VAL A 34 8.65 -31.30 29.52
C VAL A 34 9.79 -32.20 29.97
N SER A 35 10.48 -32.78 28.99
CA SER A 35 11.72 -33.55 29.17
C SER A 35 12.94 -32.72 28.81
N ALA A 36 12.84 -31.92 27.74
CA ALA A 36 13.87 -30.98 27.34
C ALA A 36 13.29 -29.73 26.67
N ALA A 37 14.03 -28.63 26.71
CA ALA A 37 13.74 -27.40 25.99
C ALA A 37 15.04 -26.80 25.45
N ALA A 38 15.00 -26.24 24.25
CA ALA A 38 16.17 -25.63 23.64
C ALA A 38 16.22 -24.12 23.91
N VAL A 39 17.44 -23.61 24.12
CA VAL A 39 17.72 -22.18 24.29
C VAL A 39 17.89 -21.55 22.92
N SER A 40 17.20 -20.44 22.69
CA SER A 40 17.33 -19.60 21.51
C SER A 40 17.81 -18.18 21.86
N ARG A 41 18.20 -17.41 20.84
CA ARG A 41 18.49 -15.97 20.99
C ARG A 41 17.25 -15.18 21.41
N ALA A 42 16.06 -15.64 21.04
CA ALA A 42 14.81 -14.99 21.39
C ALA A 42 14.52 -15.11 22.91
N ASP A 43 14.91 -16.22 23.54
CA ASP A 43 14.82 -16.38 25.00
C ASP A 43 15.71 -15.38 25.74
N THR A 44 16.91 -15.10 25.21
CA THR A 44 17.79 -14.09 25.82
C THR A 44 17.23 -12.68 25.67
N LEU A 45 16.57 -12.37 24.55
CA LEU A 45 15.88 -11.09 24.34
C LEU A 45 14.63 -10.95 25.21
N GLN A 46 13.86 -12.04 25.43
CA GLN A 46 12.73 -12.04 26.37
C GLN A 46 13.20 -11.70 27.78
N ARG A 47 14.27 -12.36 28.24
CA ARG A 47 14.91 -12.10 29.55
C ARG A 47 15.36 -10.65 29.72
N GLN A 48 15.82 -10.01 28.64
CA GLN A 48 16.24 -8.60 28.63
C GLN A 48 15.05 -7.62 28.53
N GLY A 49 13.81 -8.10 28.43
CA GLY A 49 12.61 -7.26 28.26
C GLY A 49 12.39 -6.76 26.83
N LYS A 50 13.08 -7.32 25.83
CA LYS A 50 13.05 -6.87 24.42
C LYS A 50 12.24 -7.78 23.49
N HIS A 51 11.74 -8.90 23.99
CA HIS A 51 10.92 -9.84 23.22
C HIS A 51 9.85 -10.50 24.12
N PRO A 52 8.82 -9.74 24.55
CA PRO A 52 7.82 -10.24 25.49
C PRO A 52 6.93 -11.34 24.87
N PRO A 53 6.40 -12.27 25.68
CA PRO A 53 5.40 -13.25 25.23
C PRO A 53 4.13 -12.55 24.73
N ALA A 54 3.43 -13.19 23.78
CA ALA A 54 2.13 -12.68 23.32
C ALA A 54 1.08 -12.87 24.43
N LYS A 55 0.01 -12.05 24.38
CA LYS A 55 -1.06 -12.12 25.37
C LYS A 55 -1.72 -13.50 25.34
N GLY A 56 -1.65 -14.22 26.46
CA GLY A 56 -2.21 -15.57 26.62
C GLY A 56 -1.19 -16.70 26.47
N ASP A 57 0.05 -16.41 26.06
CA ASP A 57 1.17 -17.34 26.15
C ASP A 57 1.78 -17.30 27.57
N SER A 58 2.51 -18.35 27.93
CA SER A 58 3.19 -18.43 29.23
C SER A 58 4.23 -17.32 29.39
N GLU A 59 4.27 -16.71 30.58
CA GLU A 59 5.26 -15.69 30.95
C GLU A 59 6.67 -16.29 31.13
N TYR A 60 6.76 -17.61 31.35
CA TYR A 60 8.02 -18.31 31.49
C TYR A 60 8.74 -18.44 30.13
N PRO A 61 10.08 -18.33 30.07
CA PRO A 61 10.86 -18.47 28.84
C PRO A 61 10.82 -19.89 28.26
N GLY A 62 11.28 -20.04 27.02
CA GLY A 62 11.32 -21.29 26.26
C GLY A 62 10.27 -21.32 25.14
N LEU A 63 10.74 -21.22 23.89
CA LEU A 63 9.92 -21.21 22.67
C LEU A 63 9.73 -22.59 22.03
N GLU A 64 10.43 -23.60 22.53
CA GLU A 64 10.29 -24.98 22.07
C GLU A 64 10.55 -25.95 23.20
N CYS A 65 9.94 -27.13 23.11
CA CYS A 65 10.19 -28.22 24.05
C CYS A 65 9.95 -29.59 23.42
N SER A 66 10.41 -30.62 24.10
CA SER A 66 9.99 -31.99 23.92
C SER A 66 9.58 -32.61 25.25
N GLY A 67 8.71 -33.61 25.19
CA GLY A 67 8.18 -34.22 26.39
C GLY A 67 7.18 -35.33 26.14
N THR A 68 6.45 -35.68 27.18
CA THR A 68 5.40 -36.70 27.14
C THR A 68 4.05 -36.07 27.45
N VAL A 69 3.01 -36.38 26.67
CA VAL A 69 1.65 -35.89 26.90
C VAL A 69 1.10 -36.46 28.23
N GLU A 70 0.81 -35.59 29.19
CA GLU A 70 0.31 -35.93 30.54
C GLU A 70 -1.22 -35.78 30.63
N ALA A 71 -1.81 -34.86 29.87
CA ALA A 71 -3.26 -34.70 29.73
C ALA A 71 -3.63 -34.13 28.36
N VAL A 72 -4.89 -34.32 27.95
CA VAL A 72 -5.44 -33.80 26.69
C VAL A 72 -6.77 -33.11 26.94
N GLY A 73 -7.00 -31.97 26.30
CA GLY A 73 -8.28 -31.27 26.30
C GLY A 73 -9.36 -32.06 25.56
N LYS A 74 -10.63 -31.70 25.80
CA LYS A 74 -11.79 -32.46 25.28
C LYS A 74 -11.92 -32.43 23.75
N ASP A 75 -11.37 -31.41 23.11
CA ASP A 75 -11.43 -31.20 21.66
C ASP A 75 -10.14 -31.66 20.96
N VAL A 76 -9.15 -32.19 21.70
CA VAL A 76 -7.93 -32.78 21.13
C VAL A 76 -8.27 -34.12 20.48
N THR A 77 -7.90 -34.26 19.21
CA THR A 77 -8.22 -35.45 18.41
C THR A 77 -7.01 -36.28 18.02
N ARG A 78 -5.83 -35.63 17.97
CA ARG A 78 -4.61 -36.22 17.40
C ARG A 78 -3.74 -36.95 18.42
N TRP A 79 -3.67 -36.44 19.65
CA TRP A 79 -2.71 -36.86 20.67
C TRP A 79 -3.39 -37.58 21.83
N LYS A 80 -2.67 -38.51 22.47
CA LYS A 80 -3.14 -39.24 23.66
C LYS A 80 -2.12 -39.22 24.78
N LEU A 81 -2.58 -39.52 26.00
CA LEU A 81 -1.69 -39.67 27.16
C LEU A 81 -0.57 -40.67 26.87
N GLY A 82 0.66 -40.28 27.23
CA GLY A 82 1.86 -41.08 27.04
C GLY A 82 2.58 -40.90 25.70
N ASP A 83 2.01 -40.14 24.74
CA ASP A 83 2.69 -39.86 23.48
C ASP A 83 3.94 -38.99 23.71
N GLN A 84 5.04 -39.36 23.05
CA GLN A 84 6.27 -38.57 23.02
C GLN A 84 6.21 -37.56 21.88
N VAL A 85 6.36 -36.28 22.22
CA VAL A 85 6.14 -35.16 21.30
C VAL A 85 7.22 -34.09 21.44
N CYS A 86 7.35 -33.25 20.42
CA CYS A 86 7.98 -31.93 20.53
C CYS A 86 7.00 -30.86 20.08
N ALA A 87 7.22 -29.61 20.48
CA ALA A 87 6.24 -28.55 20.28
C ALA A 87 6.88 -27.20 20.03
N LEU A 88 6.27 -26.45 19.12
CA LEU A 88 6.50 -25.02 18.93
C LEU A 88 5.61 -24.26 19.91
N ILE A 89 6.18 -23.43 20.78
CA ILE A 89 5.41 -22.76 21.86
C ILE A 89 5.74 -21.28 21.95
N GLY A 90 4.78 -20.48 22.44
CA GLY A 90 4.97 -19.04 22.62
C GLY A 90 5.73 -18.65 23.90
N GLY A 91 5.98 -19.63 24.78
CA GLY A 91 6.59 -19.50 26.10
C GLY A 91 6.28 -20.75 26.93
N GLY A 92 7.02 -20.98 28.01
CA GLY A 92 6.75 -22.08 28.96
C GLY A 92 7.64 -23.30 28.82
N GLY A 93 8.57 -23.33 27.85
CA GLY A 93 9.48 -24.46 27.68
C GLY A 93 10.41 -24.69 28.87
N TYR A 94 10.70 -23.66 29.67
CA TYR A 94 11.57 -23.78 30.85
C TYR A 94 10.78 -24.10 32.12
N ALA A 95 9.68 -24.83 31.99
CA ALA A 95 8.87 -25.35 33.09
C ALA A 95 8.76 -26.87 33.01
N GLU A 96 8.42 -27.54 34.11
CA GLU A 96 8.21 -29.00 34.09
C GLU A 96 6.98 -29.41 33.27
N LYS A 97 6.01 -28.50 33.11
CA LYS A 97 4.79 -28.73 32.32
C LYS A 97 4.43 -27.50 31.48
N VAL A 98 3.89 -27.73 30.29
CA VAL A 98 3.41 -26.67 29.41
C VAL A 98 2.14 -27.10 28.67
N ALA A 99 1.13 -26.22 28.61
CA ALA A 99 -0.08 -26.43 27.83
C ALA A 99 0.13 -25.89 26.41
N VAL A 100 -0.16 -26.71 25.40
CA VAL A 100 0.15 -26.42 23.99
C VAL A 100 -1.05 -26.76 23.10
N PRO A 101 -1.50 -25.86 22.21
CA PRO A 101 -2.56 -26.17 21.24
C PRO A 101 -2.17 -27.38 20.38
N GLU A 102 -3.09 -28.32 20.15
CA GLU A 102 -2.75 -29.60 19.49
C GLU A 102 -2.08 -29.44 18.11
N GLY A 103 -2.43 -28.35 17.40
CA GLY A 103 -1.87 -28.01 16.09
C GLY A 103 -0.42 -27.54 16.11
N GLN A 104 0.14 -27.19 17.28
CA GLN A 104 1.54 -26.76 17.43
C GLN A 104 2.47 -27.89 17.90
N VAL A 105 1.94 -29.12 17.99
CA VAL A 105 2.64 -30.30 18.48
C VAL A 105 3.04 -31.19 17.31
N LEU A 106 4.24 -31.75 17.40
CA LEU A 106 4.90 -32.60 16.41
C LEU A 106 5.27 -33.94 17.05
N PRO A 107 5.24 -35.05 16.29
CA PRO A 107 5.75 -36.32 16.80
C PRO A 107 7.28 -36.25 16.93
N VAL A 108 7.87 -37.00 17.86
CA VAL A 108 9.33 -37.18 17.86
C VAL A 108 9.76 -37.90 16.58
N PRO A 109 10.69 -37.33 15.77
CA PRO A 109 11.12 -37.98 14.54
C PRO A 109 11.72 -39.37 14.82
N PRO A 110 11.41 -40.40 14.01
CA PRO A 110 12.02 -41.72 14.15
C PRO A 110 13.56 -41.63 14.12
N GLY A 111 14.20 -42.25 15.11
CA GLY A 111 15.67 -42.24 15.23
C GLY A 111 16.27 -41.02 15.94
N VAL A 112 15.46 -40.07 16.38
CA VAL A 112 15.87 -38.92 17.21
C VAL A 112 15.51 -39.19 18.67
N SER A 113 16.41 -38.89 19.60
CA SER A 113 16.12 -39.03 21.03
C SER A 113 15.08 -37.98 21.46
N LEU A 114 14.30 -38.28 22.51
CA LEU A 114 13.34 -37.30 23.04
C LEU A 114 14.04 -35.98 23.41
N GLN A 115 15.27 -36.03 23.92
CA GLN A 115 16.04 -34.85 24.30
C GLN A 115 16.47 -34.02 23.08
N ASP A 116 17.01 -34.67 22.04
CA ASP A 116 17.41 -34.00 20.80
C ASP A 116 16.20 -33.40 20.06
N ALA A 117 15.02 -34.02 20.20
CA ALA A 117 13.80 -33.55 19.54
C ALA A 117 13.36 -32.15 19.99
N ALA A 118 13.80 -31.68 21.16
CA ALA A 118 13.54 -30.32 21.64
C ALA A 118 14.22 -29.23 20.81
N SER A 119 15.24 -29.58 20.02
CA SER A 119 16.04 -28.63 19.22
C SER A 119 15.49 -28.33 17.81
N PHE A 120 14.36 -28.94 17.44
CA PHE A 120 13.81 -28.85 16.10
C PHE A 120 12.67 -27.84 15.90
N PRO A 121 11.65 -27.74 16.78
CA PRO A 121 10.43 -27.00 16.47
C PRO A 121 10.64 -25.55 16.00
N GLU A 122 11.42 -24.75 16.72
CA GLU A 122 11.63 -23.32 16.41
C GLU A 122 12.44 -23.16 15.12
N VAL A 123 13.55 -23.90 14.98
CA VAL A 123 14.44 -23.78 13.82
C VAL A 123 13.80 -24.30 12.54
N THR A 124 13.07 -25.42 12.61
CA THR A 124 12.38 -26.03 11.46
C THR A 124 11.23 -25.16 10.98
N CYS A 125 10.39 -24.68 11.90
CA CYS A 125 9.26 -23.80 11.58
C CYS A 125 9.73 -22.45 11.06
N THR A 126 10.79 -21.88 11.63
CA THR A 126 11.36 -20.61 11.14
C THR A 126 11.89 -20.77 9.73
N VAL A 127 12.74 -21.77 9.47
CA VAL A 127 13.35 -21.94 8.15
C VAL A 127 12.32 -22.33 7.09
N TRP A 128 11.41 -23.26 7.39
CA TRP A 128 10.42 -23.72 6.43
C TRP A 128 9.44 -22.59 6.04
N SER A 129 8.91 -21.87 7.04
CA SER A 129 7.95 -20.79 6.78
C SER A 129 8.55 -19.59 6.06
N THR A 130 9.87 -19.36 6.16
CA THR A 130 10.51 -18.19 5.57
C THR A 130 11.14 -18.50 4.21
N ILE A 131 12.01 -19.50 4.14
CA ILE A 131 12.78 -19.82 2.93
C ILE A 131 11.92 -20.56 1.89
N PHE A 132 11.05 -21.49 2.31
CA PHE A 132 10.30 -22.34 1.39
C PHE A 132 8.87 -21.85 1.16
N MET A 133 8.13 -21.51 2.22
CA MET A 133 6.74 -21.09 2.08
C MET A 133 6.61 -19.66 1.53
N MET A 134 7.45 -18.72 2.00
CA MET A 134 7.32 -17.30 1.64
C MET A 134 8.34 -16.83 0.59
N SER A 135 9.57 -17.36 0.63
CA SER A 135 10.61 -17.03 -0.36
C SER A 135 10.70 -18.02 -1.52
N HIS A 136 9.91 -19.09 -1.51
CA HIS A 136 9.78 -20.10 -2.58
C HIS A 136 11.13 -20.63 -3.10
N LEU A 137 12.10 -20.86 -2.21
CA LEU A 137 13.40 -21.41 -2.60
C LEU A 137 13.23 -22.74 -3.34
N SER A 138 13.77 -22.78 -4.55
CA SER A 138 13.63 -23.92 -5.45
C SER A 138 14.97 -24.61 -5.72
N SER A 139 14.90 -25.85 -6.23
CA SER A 139 16.10 -26.61 -6.59
C SER A 139 16.91 -25.88 -7.66
N GLY A 140 18.23 -25.84 -7.50
CA GLY A 140 19.14 -25.12 -8.40
C GLY A 140 19.32 -23.63 -8.10
N GLU A 141 18.52 -23.05 -7.20
CA GLU A 141 18.71 -21.67 -6.74
C GLU A 141 19.81 -21.54 -5.69
N THR A 142 20.23 -20.30 -5.43
CA THR A 142 21.24 -19.95 -4.44
C THR A 142 20.64 -19.32 -3.18
N LEU A 143 21.07 -19.77 -2.01
CA LEU A 143 20.64 -19.26 -0.71
C LEU A 143 21.84 -18.70 0.07
N LEU A 144 21.77 -17.45 0.54
CA LEU A 144 22.70 -16.89 1.52
C LEU A 144 22.07 -16.84 2.91
N VAL A 145 22.74 -17.47 3.88
CA VAL A 145 22.30 -17.48 5.29
C VAL A 145 23.26 -16.68 6.15
N HIS A 146 22.78 -15.60 6.75
CA HIS A 146 23.56 -14.87 7.75
C HIS A 146 23.56 -15.60 9.10
N GLY A 147 24.74 -15.67 9.71
CA GLY A 147 24.93 -16.44 10.94
C GLY A 147 24.79 -17.94 10.73
N GLY A 148 25.47 -18.50 9.72
CA GLY A 148 25.33 -19.91 9.33
C GLY A 148 25.67 -20.95 10.40
N SER A 149 26.37 -20.55 11.47
CA SER A 149 26.69 -21.39 12.64
C SER A 149 25.71 -21.22 13.80
N SER A 150 24.58 -20.55 13.61
CA SER A 150 23.45 -20.49 14.55
C SER A 150 22.50 -21.68 14.35
N GLY A 151 21.59 -21.98 15.30
CA GLY A 151 20.64 -23.09 15.14
C GLY A 151 19.74 -22.98 13.90
N ILE A 152 19.30 -21.77 13.57
CA ILE A 152 18.58 -21.50 12.31
C ILE A 152 19.51 -21.74 11.12
N GLY A 153 20.76 -21.28 11.20
CA GLY A 153 21.76 -21.43 10.15
C GLY A 153 22.14 -22.88 9.85
N THR A 154 22.46 -23.65 10.88
CA THR A 154 22.86 -25.07 10.76
C THR A 154 21.74 -25.93 10.19
N PHE A 155 20.49 -25.63 10.56
CA PHE A 155 19.32 -26.28 9.99
C PHE A 155 19.09 -25.85 8.52
N ALA A 156 19.10 -24.53 8.24
CA ALA A 156 18.91 -23.97 6.91
C ALA A 156 19.89 -24.55 5.88
N ILE A 157 21.17 -24.70 6.26
CA ILE A 157 22.19 -25.30 5.39
C ILE A 157 21.79 -26.72 4.97
N GLN A 158 21.49 -27.58 5.95
CA GLN A 158 21.20 -28.99 5.70
C GLN A 158 19.94 -29.17 4.84
N ILE A 159 18.85 -28.48 5.18
CA ILE A 159 17.58 -28.63 4.47
C ILE A 159 17.62 -28.01 3.07
N ALA A 160 18.22 -26.82 2.89
CA ALA A 160 18.36 -26.21 1.58
C ALA A 160 19.24 -27.07 0.66
N LYS A 161 20.31 -27.66 1.21
CA LYS A 161 21.17 -28.59 0.48
C LYS A 161 20.42 -29.88 0.09
N HIS A 162 19.59 -30.40 1.00
CA HIS A 162 18.74 -31.56 0.72
C HIS A 162 17.77 -31.31 -0.44
N TYR A 163 17.22 -30.10 -0.56
CA TYR A 163 16.34 -29.68 -1.65
C TYR A 163 17.08 -29.19 -2.92
N GLY A 164 18.41 -29.29 -2.93
CA GLY A 164 19.22 -29.04 -4.13
C GLY A 164 19.57 -27.58 -4.39
N ALA A 165 19.50 -26.71 -3.38
CA ALA A 165 20.02 -25.35 -3.47
C ALA A 165 21.55 -25.32 -3.28
N ARG A 166 22.21 -24.30 -3.84
CA ARG A 166 23.61 -23.97 -3.54
C ARG A 166 23.64 -22.97 -2.37
N VAL A 167 24.35 -23.31 -1.30
CA VAL A 167 24.25 -22.59 -0.02
C VAL A 167 25.51 -21.77 0.28
N PHE A 168 25.30 -20.49 0.53
CA PHE A 168 26.28 -19.51 1.01
C PHE A 168 26.02 -19.20 2.48
N VAL A 169 27.07 -18.97 3.26
CA VAL A 169 26.94 -18.64 4.67
C VAL A 169 27.90 -17.56 5.12
N THR A 170 27.48 -16.74 6.07
CA THR A 170 28.42 -15.87 6.83
C THR A 170 28.64 -16.39 8.25
N ALA A 171 29.89 -16.41 8.71
CA ALA A 171 30.26 -16.70 10.10
C ALA A 171 31.50 -15.92 10.55
N GLY A 172 31.68 -15.79 11.86
CA GLY A 172 32.68 -14.86 12.44
C GLY A 172 34.04 -15.46 12.80
N SER A 173 34.30 -16.71 12.40
CA SER A 173 35.60 -17.38 12.55
C SER A 173 35.74 -18.52 11.52
N LEU A 174 36.98 -18.96 11.29
CA LEU A 174 37.27 -20.03 10.33
C LEU A 174 36.72 -21.38 10.81
N GLU A 175 36.81 -21.66 12.11
CA GLU A 175 36.29 -22.90 12.72
C GLU A 175 34.78 -23.04 12.48
N LYS A 176 34.05 -21.93 12.61
CA LYS A 176 32.61 -21.89 12.34
C LYS A 176 32.30 -22.13 10.86
N LEU A 177 33.11 -21.61 9.95
CA LEU A 177 32.93 -21.85 8.52
C LEU A 177 33.23 -23.30 8.13
N VAL A 178 34.24 -23.93 8.75
CA VAL A 178 34.50 -25.37 8.57
C VAL A 178 33.28 -26.17 8.99
N ALA A 179 32.71 -25.89 10.16
CA ALA A 179 31.51 -26.58 10.61
C ALA A 179 30.31 -26.36 9.68
N CYS A 180 30.10 -25.14 9.16
CA CYS A 180 29.06 -24.90 8.16
C CYS A 180 29.28 -25.71 6.87
N ARG A 181 30.53 -25.87 6.42
CA ARG A 181 30.88 -26.69 5.23
C ARG A 181 30.60 -28.16 5.47
N ASP A 182 30.93 -28.67 6.66
CA ASP A 182 30.63 -30.06 7.05
C ASP A 182 29.11 -30.34 7.08
N LEU A 183 28.30 -29.32 7.35
CA LEU A 183 26.83 -29.38 7.28
C LEU A 183 26.27 -29.25 5.86
N GLY A 184 27.08 -28.89 4.86
CA GLY A 184 26.69 -28.81 3.45
C GLY A 184 26.74 -27.43 2.81
N ALA A 185 27.29 -26.41 3.48
CA ALA A 185 27.48 -25.10 2.88
C ALA A 185 28.54 -25.15 1.76
N ASP A 186 28.20 -24.62 0.58
CA ASP A 186 29.09 -24.60 -0.58
C ASP A 186 30.11 -23.46 -0.50
N VAL A 187 29.68 -22.30 0.03
CA VAL A 187 30.52 -21.11 0.14
C VAL A 187 30.45 -20.57 1.56
N GLY A 188 31.60 -20.46 2.21
CA GLY A 188 31.74 -19.88 3.54
C GLY A 188 32.47 -18.54 3.48
N ILE A 189 31.88 -17.50 4.07
CA ILE A 189 32.39 -16.12 4.07
C ILE A 189 32.64 -15.67 5.50
N ASN A 190 33.89 -15.30 5.82
CA ASN A 190 34.22 -14.75 7.13
C ASN A 190 33.92 -13.24 7.14
N TYR A 191 32.78 -12.85 7.69
CA TYR A 191 32.33 -11.45 7.66
C TYR A 191 33.24 -10.47 8.42
N LYS A 192 34.21 -10.97 9.22
CA LYS A 192 35.21 -10.12 9.89
C LYS A 192 36.41 -9.78 9.02
N THR A 193 36.70 -10.60 8.01
CA THR A 193 37.90 -10.48 7.17
C THR A 193 37.59 -10.32 5.68
N GLU A 194 36.37 -10.63 5.27
CA GLU A 194 35.91 -10.59 3.88
C GLU A 194 34.67 -9.70 3.74
N ASP A 195 34.56 -9.00 2.61
CA ASP A 195 33.31 -8.36 2.20
C ASP A 195 32.39 -9.39 1.54
N PHE A 196 31.29 -9.72 2.21
CA PHE A 196 30.36 -10.74 1.71
C PHE A 196 29.70 -10.36 0.39
N VAL A 197 29.50 -9.07 0.09
CA VAL A 197 28.93 -8.62 -1.18
C VAL A 197 29.88 -8.94 -2.33
N ALA A 198 31.17 -8.63 -2.14
CA ALA A 198 32.21 -8.92 -3.11
C ALA A 198 32.37 -10.43 -3.32
N ARG A 199 32.41 -11.22 -2.24
CA ARG A 199 32.53 -12.68 -2.32
C ARG A 199 31.33 -13.36 -2.97
N VAL A 200 30.11 -12.90 -2.68
CA VAL A 200 28.90 -13.37 -3.36
C VAL A 200 29.00 -13.11 -4.86
N LYS A 201 29.40 -11.90 -5.28
CA LYS A 201 29.56 -11.57 -6.69
C LYS A 201 30.63 -12.44 -7.36
N GLU A 202 31.77 -12.65 -6.71
CA GLU A 202 32.84 -13.51 -7.26
C GLU A 202 32.36 -14.95 -7.52
N GLU A 203 31.72 -15.56 -6.52
CA GLU A 203 31.28 -16.95 -6.55
C GLU A 203 30.05 -17.21 -7.45
N THR A 204 29.33 -16.15 -7.81
CA THR A 204 28.15 -16.18 -8.69
C THR A 204 28.43 -15.62 -10.08
N GLY A 205 29.67 -15.21 -10.38
CA GLY A 205 30.03 -14.59 -11.66
C GLY A 205 29.34 -13.24 -11.89
N GLY A 206 29.12 -12.48 -10.81
CA GLY A 206 28.50 -11.16 -10.79
C GLY A 206 26.97 -11.16 -10.69
N LYS A 207 26.33 -12.34 -10.66
CA LYS A 207 24.86 -12.47 -10.67
C LYS A 207 24.20 -12.12 -9.34
N GLY A 208 24.83 -12.41 -8.20
CA GLY A 208 24.18 -12.36 -6.89
C GLY A 208 23.45 -13.67 -6.54
N VAL A 209 22.87 -13.72 -5.34
CA VAL A 209 22.10 -14.87 -4.82
C VAL A 209 20.59 -14.67 -4.97
N ASP A 210 19.83 -15.77 -5.05
CA ASP A 210 18.38 -15.73 -5.32
C ASP A 210 17.56 -15.52 -4.05
N VAL A 211 17.98 -16.10 -2.92
CA VAL A 211 17.34 -15.94 -1.61
C VAL A 211 18.36 -15.56 -0.55
N ILE A 212 18.02 -14.61 0.31
CA ILE A 212 18.82 -14.27 1.50
C ILE A 212 17.96 -14.44 2.75
N LEU A 213 18.46 -15.17 3.74
CA LEU A 213 17.92 -15.21 5.09
C LEU A 213 18.77 -14.35 6.02
N ASP A 214 18.19 -13.25 6.52
CA ASP A 214 18.88 -12.23 7.32
C ASP A 214 18.35 -12.13 8.75
N ASN A 215 19.25 -12.24 9.72
CA ASN A 215 18.99 -12.01 11.15
C ASN A 215 19.73 -10.78 11.70
N VAL A 216 20.52 -10.09 10.86
CA VAL A 216 21.33 -8.94 11.24
C VAL A 216 20.54 -7.65 11.02
N GLY A 217 19.91 -7.45 9.86
CA GLY A 217 19.20 -6.21 9.56
C GLY A 217 20.12 -4.99 9.54
N GLY A 218 19.54 -3.78 9.66
CA GLY A 218 20.27 -2.51 9.76
C GLY A 218 21.42 -2.41 8.74
N PRO A 219 22.70 -2.40 9.19
CA PRO A 219 23.86 -2.23 8.31
C PRO A 219 24.00 -3.30 7.20
N TYR A 220 23.30 -4.43 7.29
CA TYR A 220 23.32 -5.46 6.26
C TYR A 220 22.29 -5.22 5.16
N PHE A 221 21.27 -4.37 5.39
CA PHE A 221 20.13 -4.26 4.48
C PHE A 221 20.53 -3.86 3.06
N GLN A 222 21.21 -2.72 2.88
CA GLN A 222 21.69 -2.29 1.56
C GLN A 222 22.63 -3.32 0.92
N ARG A 223 23.53 -3.90 1.72
CA ARG A 223 24.49 -4.91 1.26
C ARG A 223 23.81 -6.21 0.80
N ASN A 224 22.68 -6.57 1.43
CA ASN A 224 21.84 -7.67 1.00
C ASN A 224 21.18 -7.37 -0.34
N LEU A 225 20.64 -6.16 -0.54
CA LEU A 225 20.12 -5.75 -1.84
C LEU A 225 21.18 -5.78 -2.95
N ASP A 226 22.42 -5.45 -2.62
CA ASP A 226 23.55 -5.49 -3.56
C ASP A 226 24.10 -6.89 -3.82
N SER A 227 23.73 -7.85 -2.96
CA SER A 227 24.08 -9.27 -3.07
C SER A 227 23.00 -10.08 -3.78
N LEU A 228 21.78 -9.56 -3.94
CA LEU A 228 20.67 -10.25 -4.60
C LEU A 228 20.80 -10.26 -6.12
N SER A 229 20.38 -11.37 -6.72
CA SER A 229 20.15 -11.52 -8.15
C SER A 229 18.90 -10.77 -8.61
N ILE A 230 18.72 -10.64 -9.93
CA ILE A 230 17.48 -10.08 -10.50
C ILE A 230 16.31 -11.02 -10.16
N GLY A 231 15.26 -10.47 -9.53
CA GLY A 231 14.14 -11.24 -8.98
C GLY A 231 14.43 -11.86 -7.61
N GLY A 232 15.57 -11.50 -7.00
CA GLY A 232 16.01 -12.03 -5.71
C GLY A 232 15.11 -11.63 -4.54
N ARG A 233 15.09 -12.46 -3.51
CA ARG A 233 14.17 -12.40 -2.37
C ARG A 233 14.94 -12.33 -1.06
N LEU A 234 14.82 -11.21 -0.35
CA LEU A 234 15.38 -11.02 0.99
C LEU A 234 14.31 -11.29 2.04
N PHE A 235 14.58 -12.22 2.94
CA PHE A 235 13.73 -12.51 4.08
C PHE A 235 14.42 -12.17 5.41
N ILE A 236 13.81 -11.30 6.19
CA ILE A 236 14.35 -10.79 7.46
C ILE A 236 13.62 -11.44 8.64
N ILE A 237 14.40 -12.07 9.52
CA ILE A 237 13.91 -12.75 10.73
C ILE A 237 14.38 -12.08 12.03
N GLY A 238 15.24 -11.05 11.94
CA GLY A 238 15.74 -10.33 13.10
C GLY A 238 16.61 -9.13 12.77
N PHE A 239 16.86 -8.29 13.78
CA PHE A 239 17.57 -7.01 13.66
C PHE A 239 18.75 -6.92 14.63
N MET A 240 19.59 -7.96 14.71
CA MET A 240 20.71 -8.01 15.67
C MET A 240 21.73 -6.86 15.48
N GLY A 241 21.86 -6.34 14.27
CA GLY A 241 22.72 -5.20 13.90
C GLY A 241 22.03 -3.84 13.99
N GLY A 242 20.75 -3.78 14.38
CA GLY A 242 19.96 -2.56 14.50
C GLY A 242 18.74 -2.54 13.56
N THR A 243 17.75 -1.72 13.91
CA THR A 243 16.48 -1.58 13.17
C THR A 243 16.46 -0.41 12.20
N LEU A 244 17.52 0.42 12.18
CA LEU A 244 17.62 1.64 11.39
C LEU A 244 18.82 1.56 10.43
N THR A 245 18.61 1.96 9.18
CA THR A 245 19.66 2.05 8.15
C THR A 245 19.17 2.88 6.96
N GLU A 246 20.09 3.50 6.24
CA GLU A 246 19.81 4.23 5.00
C GLU A 246 19.96 3.28 3.80
N VAL A 247 19.05 3.35 2.84
CA VAL A 247 18.94 2.40 1.73
C VAL A 247 18.67 3.12 0.41
N ASN A 248 19.38 2.71 -0.64
CA ASN A 248 19.09 3.12 -2.00
C ASN A 248 18.04 2.19 -2.63
N LEU A 249 16.79 2.65 -2.64
CA LEU A 249 15.64 1.89 -3.12
C LEU A 249 15.60 1.69 -4.65
N SER A 250 16.39 2.46 -5.42
CA SER A 250 16.43 2.32 -6.89
C SER A 250 16.85 0.91 -7.33
N GLY A 251 17.71 0.26 -6.54
CA GLY A 251 18.17 -1.10 -6.80
C GLY A 251 17.06 -2.15 -6.68
N ILE A 252 16.05 -1.90 -5.84
CA ILE A 252 14.90 -2.79 -5.66
C ILE A 252 14.06 -2.80 -6.94
N LEU A 253 13.72 -1.62 -7.47
CA LEU A 253 12.96 -1.49 -8.71
C LEU A 253 13.73 -2.05 -9.91
N ALA A 254 15.00 -1.66 -10.08
CA ALA A 254 15.79 -2.06 -11.24
C ALA A 254 15.97 -3.58 -11.36
N ARG A 255 16.04 -4.28 -10.22
CA ARG A 255 16.25 -5.73 -10.15
C ARG A 255 14.98 -6.52 -9.79
N ARG A 256 13.82 -5.87 -9.60
CA ARG A 256 12.55 -6.50 -9.18
C ARG A 256 12.73 -7.34 -7.91
N LEU A 257 13.43 -6.78 -6.92
CA LEU A 257 13.70 -7.49 -5.68
C LEU A 257 12.44 -7.56 -4.82
N THR A 258 12.30 -8.63 -4.05
CA THR A 258 11.28 -8.78 -3.03
C THR A 258 11.93 -8.71 -1.66
N VAL A 259 11.39 -7.88 -0.76
CA VAL A 259 11.84 -7.80 0.64
C VAL A 259 10.67 -8.16 1.53
N GLN A 260 10.86 -9.15 2.39
CA GLN A 260 9.86 -9.64 3.33
C GLN A 260 10.46 -9.74 4.74
N ALA A 261 9.62 -9.60 5.76
CA ALA A 261 10.01 -9.78 7.15
C ALA A 261 8.88 -10.42 7.94
N ALA A 262 9.19 -11.37 8.82
CA ALA A 262 8.21 -11.95 9.74
C ALA A 262 8.89 -12.55 10.97
N GLY A 263 8.26 -12.39 12.14
CA GLY A 263 8.58 -13.17 13.33
C GLY A 263 7.73 -14.43 13.43
N LEU A 264 8.23 -15.48 14.10
CA LEU A 264 7.47 -16.72 14.33
C LEU A 264 6.60 -16.66 15.61
N ARG A 265 7.13 -16.08 16.69
CA ARG A 265 6.45 -16.03 18.00
C ARG A 265 5.09 -15.33 17.96
N SER A 266 4.97 -14.21 17.25
CA SER A 266 3.77 -13.37 17.19
C SER A 266 2.69 -13.88 16.21
N ARG A 267 2.93 -14.99 15.52
CA ARG A 267 1.94 -15.55 14.58
C ARG A 267 0.75 -16.16 15.32
N THR A 268 -0.41 -16.16 14.67
CA THR A 268 -1.65 -16.73 15.22
C THR A 268 -1.53 -18.23 15.45
N LYS A 269 -2.32 -18.78 16.38
CA LYS A 269 -2.38 -20.23 16.64
C LYS A 269 -2.64 -21.04 15.36
N GLN A 270 -3.55 -20.56 14.50
CA GLN A 270 -3.87 -21.19 13.23
C GLN A 270 -2.67 -21.20 12.29
N ASN A 271 -1.99 -20.06 12.10
CA ASN A 271 -0.85 -20.04 11.19
C ASN A 271 0.33 -20.87 11.70
N LYS A 272 0.57 -20.91 13.02
CA LYS A 272 1.55 -21.83 13.60
C LYS A 272 1.18 -23.29 13.32
N SER A 273 -0.10 -23.64 13.39
CA SER A 273 -0.59 -24.99 13.06
C SER A 273 -0.35 -25.37 11.59
N GLU A 274 -0.56 -24.42 10.67
CA GLU A 274 -0.28 -24.63 9.24
C GLU A 274 1.21 -24.85 9.01
N ILE A 275 2.08 -24.03 9.63
CA ILE A 275 3.54 -24.19 9.52
C ILE A 275 3.98 -25.53 10.08
N VAL A 276 3.50 -25.91 11.26
CA VAL A 276 3.81 -27.19 11.91
C VAL A 276 3.39 -28.36 11.02
N SER A 277 2.19 -28.30 10.43
CA SER A 277 1.72 -29.31 9.49
C SER A 277 2.63 -29.42 8.25
N GLU A 278 3.04 -28.30 7.67
CA GLU A 278 3.94 -28.30 6.50
C GLU A 278 5.36 -28.76 6.85
N VAL A 279 5.85 -28.44 8.04
CA VAL A 279 7.14 -28.94 8.55
C VAL A 279 7.08 -30.46 8.74
N GLU A 280 6.03 -30.98 9.36
CA GLU A 280 5.87 -32.42 9.53
C GLU A 280 5.81 -33.15 8.18
N LYS A 281 5.12 -32.57 7.21
CA LYS A 281 4.97 -33.15 5.88
C LYS A 281 6.29 -33.15 5.08
N ASN A 282 7.04 -32.06 5.12
CA ASN A 282 8.14 -31.85 4.17
C ASN A 282 9.55 -31.91 4.79
N VAL A 283 9.69 -31.72 6.10
CA VAL A 283 10.98 -31.70 6.81
C VAL A 283 11.21 -32.99 7.59
N TRP A 284 10.21 -33.48 8.32
CA TRP A 284 10.31 -34.67 9.17
C TRP A 284 10.82 -35.92 8.42
N PRO A 285 10.42 -36.19 7.16
CA PRO A 285 10.99 -37.29 6.39
C PRO A 285 12.51 -37.19 6.19
N ALA A 286 13.04 -35.98 6.01
CA ALA A 286 14.48 -35.75 5.84
C ALA A 286 15.25 -35.97 7.16
N ILE A 287 14.64 -35.61 8.30
CA ILE A 287 15.20 -35.88 9.63
C ILE A 287 15.21 -37.40 9.90
N ALA A 288 14.07 -38.07 9.66
CA ALA A 288 13.95 -39.52 9.84
C ALA A 288 14.90 -40.32 8.94
N ALA A 289 15.18 -39.82 7.73
CA ALA A 289 16.16 -40.40 6.81
C ALA A 289 17.63 -40.08 7.18
N GLY A 290 17.86 -39.31 8.25
CA GLY A 290 19.18 -38.89 8.71
C GLY A 290 19.90 -37.90 7.78
N LYS A 291 19.15 -37.25 6.87
CA LYS A 291 19.67 -36.23 5.94
C LYS A 291 19.81 -34.86 6.60
N VAL A 292 18.98 -34.60 7.60
CA VAL A 292 19.08 -33.43 8.47
C VAL A 292 19.19 -33.93 9.90
N LYS A 293 20.14 -33.38 10.65
CA LYS A 293 20.44 -33.79 12.03
C LYS A 293 20.38 -32.60 12.98
N PRO A 294 20.02 -32.83 14.25
CA PRO A 294 20.11 -31.79 15.26
C PRO A 294 21.59 -31.50 15.53
N VAL A 295 21.93 -30.23 15.75
CA VAL A 295 23.29 -29.80 16.10
C VAL A 295 23.23 -29.19 17.49
N VAL A 296 23.38 -30.03 18.51
CA VAL A 296 23.32 -29.63 19.92
C VAL A 296 24.72 -29.41 20.46
N TYR A 297 24.98 -28.23 21.03
CA TYR A 297 26.29 -27.91 21.59
C TYR A 297 26.50 -28.51 22.99
N LYS A 298 25.51 -28.35 23.88
CA LYS A 298 25.62 -28.79 25.27
C LYS A 298 24.25 -29.07 25.89
N TYR A 299 24.24 -30.06 26.79
CA TYR A 299 23.13 -30.36 27.69
C TYR A 299 23.39 -29.78 29.07
N LEU A 300 22.42 -29.07 29.63
CA LEU A 300 22.50 -28.47 30.96
C LEU A 300 21.26 -28.82 31.78
N PRO A 301 21.37 -29.03 33.10
CA PRO A 301 20.18 -29.12 33.95
C PRO A 301 19.38 -27.81 33.94
N LEU A 302 18.07 -27.87 34.12
CA LEU A 302 17.17 -26.69 34.07
C LEU A 302 17.58 -25.57 35.05
N ASP A 303 18.09 -25.92 36.24
CA ASP A 303 18.58 -24.96 37.24
C ASP A 303 19.83 -24.16 36.78
N GLN A 304 20.47 -24.56 35.69
CA GLN A 304 21.58 -23.85 35.04
C GLN A 304 21.13 -22.97 33.86
N ALA A 305 19.86 -22.58 33.78
CA ALA A 305 19.34 -21.66 32.75
C ALA A 305 20.16 -20.37 32.59
N ALA A 306 20.66 -19.80 33.69
CA ALA A 306 21.54 -18.63 33.65
C ALA A 306 22.88 -18.90 32.95
N GLU A 307 23.47 -20.09 33.10
CA GLU A 307 24.70 -20.48 32.40
C GLU A 307 24.41 -20.71 30.91
N ALA A 308 23.27 -21.32 30.59
CA ALA A 308 22.92 -21.59 29.20
C ALA A 308 22.72 -20.29 28.38
N HIS A 309 22.07 -19.29 28.98
CA HIS A 309 21.94 -17.97 28.39
C HIS A 309 23.30 -17.26 28.26
N ARG A 310 24.20 -17.37 29.26
CA ARG A 310 25.57 -16.82 29.16
C ARG A 310 26.33 -17.43 28.00
N LEU A 311 26.23 -18.75 27.84
CA LEU A 311 26.85 -19.45 26.71
C LEU A 311 26.25 -18.93 25.40
N MET A 312 24.92 -18.96 25.21
CA MET A 312 24.22 -18.45 24.00
C MET A 312 24.67 -17.03 23.62
N GLU A 313 24.84 -16.13 24.59
CA GLU A 313 25.25 -14.75 24.36
C GLU A 313 26.73 -14.61 23.98
N SER A 314 27.62 -15.45 24.53
CA SER A 314 29.06 -15.44 24.23
C SER A 314 29.37 -15.59 22.74
N SER A 315 28.49 -16.27 22.00
CA SER A 315 28.65 -16.55 20.56
C SER A 315 29.99 -17.23 20.20
N GLN A 316 30.69 -17.86 21.15
CA GLN A 316 32.01 -18.48 20.94
C GLN A 316 31.97 -19.90 20.36
N HIS A 317 30.79 -20.51 20.24
CA HIS A 317 30.59 -21.91 19.86
C HIS A 317 29.81 -22.04 18.54
N ILE A 318 29.79 -23.27 18.00
CA ILE A 318 29.03 -23.66 16.80
C ILE A 318 27.70 -24.23 17.27
N ASP A 319 26.62 -23.73 16.68
CA ASP A 319 25.23 -23.95 17.05
C ASP A 319 24.93 -23.70 18.54
N PRO A 320 24.44 -22.52 18.91
CA PRO A 320 24.20 -22.24 20.30
C PRO A 320 22.97 -22.95 20.89
N THR A 321 22.31 -23.82 20.13
CA THR A 321 21.21 -24.65 20.64
C THR A 321 21.69 -25.52 21.80
N GLN A 322 21.22 -25.16 23.00
CA GLN A 322 21.51 -25.84 24.26
C GLN A 322 20.22 -26.38 24.82
N CYS A 323 20.20 -27.66 25.18
CA CYS A 323 18.99 -28.30 25.70
C CYS A 323 19.03 -28.35 27.23
N PHE A 324 17.93 -27.95 27.88
CA PHE A 324 17.70 -28.18 29.31
C PHE A 324 17.24 -29.61 29.57
N LEU A 325 17.64 -30.17 30.70
CA LEU A 325 17.06 -31.40 31.24
C LEU A 325 16.19 -31.06 32.45
N ALA A 326 14.89 -31.35 32.35
CA ALA A 326 13.96 -31.30 33.49
C ALA A 326 14.15 -32.56 34.36
N GLU A 327 15.05 -32.45 35.34
CA GLU A 327 15.43 -33.44 36.36
C GLU A 327 16.23 -34.71 35.93
N ASN A 328 17.11 -35.13 36.86
CA ASN A 328 18.09 -36.21 36.72
C ASN A 328 17.45 -37.59 36.53
N HIS A 329 17.68 -38.21 35.37
CA HIS A 329 17.71 -39.68 35.25
C HIS A 329 19.10 -40.13 34.78
N THR A 330 20.03 -40.24 35.72
CA THR A 330 21.06 -41.28 35.68
C THR A 330 20.37 -42.64 35.69
N LEU A 331 20.23 -43.29 34.53
CA LEU A 331 20.15 -44.75 34.34
C LEU A 331 19.68 -45.02 32.91
N PHE A 332 20.59 -45.41 32.02
CA PHE A 332 20.50 -46.58 31.13
C PHE A 332 21.67 -46.54 30.11
N MET A 333 22.89 -46.75 30.63
CA MET A 333 23.87 -47.55 29.89
C MET A 333 23.48 -49.02 30.11
N ALA A 334 23.22 -49.74 29.01
CA ALA A 334 23.37 -51.19 28.81
C ALA A 334 22.18 -51.78 28.06
N ALA A 335 22.25 -51.79 26.73
CA ALA A 335 21.70 -52.86 25.88
C ALA A 335 22.18 -52.69 24.43
N LYS A 336 23.51 -52.78 24.23
CA LYS A 336 24.05 -53.29 22.96
C LYS A 336 24.42 -54.73 23.24
N PHE A 337 23.72 -55.69 22.62
CA PHE A 337 24.29 -56.85 21.93
C PHE A 337 23.15 -57.79 21.49
N LEU A 338 23.30 -58.33 20.27
CA LEU A 338 22.49 -59.36 19.59
C LEU A 338 21.29 -58.83 18.77
N TYR A 339 21.52 -58.50 17.50
CA TYR A 339 21.38 -59.48 16.42
C TYR A 339 21.94 -58.89 15.10
N SER A 340 22.90 -59.62 14.55
CA SER A 340 23.46 -59.44 13.22
C SER A 340 22.56 -60.09 12.15
N LEU A 341 22.82 -59.69 10.90
CA LEU A 341 22.54 -60.43 9.67
C LEU A 341 21.07 -60.47 9.18
N GLY A 342 20.80 -59.68 8.14
CA GLY A 342 19.53 -59.76 7.41
C GLY A 342 19.33 -58.76 6.27
N PHE A 343 20.35 -58.00 5.85
CA PHE A 343 20.30 -57.31 4.56
C PHE A 343 20.67 -58.32 3.48
N VAL A 344 19.71 -58.74 2.65
CA VAL A 344 19.90 -59.17 1.24
C VAL A 344 18.58 -59.59 0.57
N ILE A 345 17.46 -59.82 1.29
CA ILE A 345 16.23 -60.30 0.64
C ILE A 345 15.02 -59.45 1.03
N LEU A 346 14.90 -58.26 0.42
CA LEU A 346 13.61 -57.62 0.16
C LEU A 346 13.75 -56.56 -0.96
N PHE A 347 14.62 -56.85 -1.92
CA PHE A 347 14.74 -56.13 -3.20
C PHE A 347 13.74 -56.65 -4.25
N LEU A 348 12.73 -57.45 -3.88
CA LEU A 348 11.89 -58.14 -4.88
C LEU A 348 10.38 -58.20 -4.60
N LEU A 349 9.83 -57.36 -3.71
CA LEU A 349 8.37 -57.28 -3.54
C LEU A 349 7.88 -55.83 -3.33
N SER A 350 7.92 -55.02 -4.39
CA SER A 350 6.98 -53.91 -4.58
C SER A 350 6.74 -53.62 -6.07
N LEU A 351 6.50 -54.68 -6.86
CA LEU A 351 5.81 -54.55 -8.14
C LEU A 351 4.30 -54.62 -7.91
N SER A 352 3.75 -53.48 -7.50
CA SER A 352 2.35 -53.12 -7.72
C SER A 352 2.26 -51.60 -7.74
N PHE A 353 2.75 -50.99 -8.83
CA PHE A 353 2.43 -49.60 -9.15
C PHE A 353 0.93 -49.53 -9.46
N SER A 354 0.11 -49.19 -8.47
CA SER A 354 -1.18 -48.57 -8.75
C SER A 354 -0.88 -47.21 -9.39
N SER A 355 -1.27 -47.03 -10.65
CA SER A 355 -1.05 -45.82 -11.42
C SER A 355 -1.67 -44.60 -10.73
N TYR A 356 -0.85 -43.66 -10.26
CA TYR A 356 -1.24 -42.36 -9.69
C TYR A 356 -1.68 -41.35 -10.78
N SER A 357 -2.58 -41.74 -11.69
CA SER A 357 -3.13 -40.84 -12.72
C SER A 357 -4.56 -40.43 -12.36
N CYS A 358 -4.90 -39.15 -12.60
CA CYS A 358 -6.29 -38.70 -12.60
C CYS A 358 -7.09 -39.39 -13.73
N PHE A 359 -8.41 -39.34 -13.64
CA PHE A 359 -9.29 -39.85 -14.69
C PHE A 359 -8.98 -39.25 -16.06
N ASP A 360 -9.02 -40.08 -17.11
CA ASP A 360 -8.66 -39.66 -18.46
C ASP A 360 -9.47 -38.46 -18.96
N HIS A 361 -10.76 -38.38 -18.65
CA HIS A 361 -11.58 -37.23 -19.06
C HIS A 361 -11.12 -35.91 -18.42
N GLN A 362 -10.62 -35.93 -17.18
CA GLN A 362 -10.06 -34.75 -16.50
C GLN A 362 -8.73 -34.35 -17.15
N LYS A 363 -7.87 -35.34 -17.40
CA LYS A 363 -6.60 -35.14 -18.13
C LYS A 363 -6.84 -34.51 -19.51
N GLN A 364 -7.81 -35.02 -20.29
CA GLN A 364 -8.14 -34.46 -21.60
C GLN A 364 -8.70 -33.03 -21.50
N SER A 365 -9.52 -32.74 -20.49
CA SER A 365 -10.07 -31.39 -20.26
C SER A 365 -8.97 -30.37 -19.98
N LEU A 366 -7.99 -30.74 -19.16
CA LEU A 366 -6.83 -29.90 -18.83
C LEU A 366 -5.90 -29.69 -20.03
N LEU A 367 -5.64 -30.74 -20.83
CA LEU A 367 -4.87 -30.61 -22.07
C LEU A 367 -5.58 -29.72 -23.09
N HIS A 368 -6.90 -29.79 -23.17
CA HIS A 368 -7.70 -28.92 -24.02
C HIS A 368 -7.59 -27.46 -23.56
N PHE A 369 -7.72 -27.19 -22.26
CA PHE A 369 -7.49 -25.85 -21.69
C PHE A 369 -6.09 -25.32 -22.06
N ARG A 370 -5.03 -26.11 -21.82
CA ARG A 370 -3.65 -25.74 -22.20
C ARG A 370 -3.55 -25.42 -23.69
N SER A 371 -4.13 -26.24 -24.56
CA SER A 371 -4.07 -26.05 -26.01
C SER A 371 -4.71 -24.72 -26.43
N LEU A 372 -5.88 -24.39 -25.88
CA LEU A 372 -6.55 -23.13 -26.16
C LEU A 372 -5.72 -21.95 -25.64
N LEU A 373 -5.20 -22.03 -24.42
CA LEU A 373 -4.39 -20.98 -23.82
C LEU A 373 -3.10 -20.72 -24.61
N ARG A 374 -2.40 -21.79 -25.02
CA ARG A 374 -1.18 -21.72 -25.83
C ARG A 374 -1.45 -21.06 -27.17
N SER A 375 -2.56 -21.42 -27.82
CA SER A 375 -2.96 -20.81 -29.10
C SER A 375 -3.22 -19.30 -28.99
N ALA A 376 -3.65 -18.82 -27.81
CA ALA A 376 -3.96 -17.42 -27.58
C ALA A 376 -2.76 -16.57 -27.13
N THR A 377 -1.77 -17.18 -26.44
CA THR A 377 -0.73 -16.41 -25.72
C THR A 377 0.70 -16.70 -26.16
N ASN A 378 0.96 -17.76 -26.93
CA ASN A 378 2.32 -18.29 -27.17
C ASN A 378 3.13 -18.51 -25.86
N SER A 379 2.46 -18.70 -24.72
CA SER A 379 3.09 -18.90 -23.41
C SER A 379 3.80 -20.25 -23.33
N SER A 380 4.96 -20.29 -22.67
CA SER A 380 5.71 -21.50 -22.31
C SER A 380 5.38 -22.02 -20.90
N LEU A 381 4.31 -21.50 -20.28
CA LEU A 381 3.80 -22.01 -19.01
C LEU A 381 2.94 -23.25 -19.26
N LEU A 382 2.84 -24.14 -18.26
CA LEU A 382 2.16 -25.43 -18.34
C LEU A 382 2.79 -26.42 -19.34
N GLU A 383 4.10 -26.35 -19.58
CA GLU A 383 4.79 -27.27 -20.52
C GLU A 383 4.80 -28.72 -20.02
N ASP A 384 4.86 -28.90 -18.70
CA ASP A 384 4.78 -30.17 -17.97
C ASP A 384 3.43 -30.89 -18.14
N TRP A 385 2.36 -30.15 -18.47
CA TRP A 385 1.02 -30.67 -18.74
C TRP A 385 0.94 -31.39 -20.09
N ASN A 386 1.46 -32.61 -20.20
CA ASN A 386 1.55 -33.32 -21.48
C ASN A 386 0.86 -34.70 -21.45
N SER A 387 0.52 -35.23 -22.63
CA SER A 387 -0.20 -36.50 -22.75
C SER A 387 0.57 -37.71 -22.19
N THR A 388 1.89 -37.61 -22.08
CA THR A 388 2.77 -38.71 -21.62
C THR A 388 2.98 -38.74 -20.11
N SER A 389 2.72 -37.65 -19.39
CA SER A 389 2.88 -37.55 -17.92
C SER A 389 1.54 -37.71 -17.16
N GLN A 390 1.62 -37.94 -15.85
CA GLN A 390 0.45 -38.10 -14.98
C GLN A 390 -0.06 -36.74 -14.50
N CYS A 391 -1.34 -36.43 -14.72
CA CYS A 391 -1.95 -35.14 -14.42
C CYS A 391 -1.87 -34.70 -12.95
N CYS A 392 -1.85 -35.63 -11.99
CA CYS A 392 -1.71 -35.27 -10.57
C CYS A 392 -0.28 -34.89 -10.16
N HIS A 393 0.69 -35.01 -11.08
CA HIS A 393 2.06 -34.54 -10.88
C HIS A 393 2.35 -33.24 -11.63
N TRP A 394 1.36 -32.71 -12.35
CA TRP A 394 1.51 -31.43 -13.04
C TRP A 394 1.57 -30.30 -12.03
N GLU A 395 2.42 -29.32 -12.29
CA GLU A 395 2.44 -28.09 -11.53
C GLU A 395 1.04 -27.46 -11.51
N ARG A 396 0.68 -26.85 -10.38
CA ARG A 396 -0.59 -26.13 -10.18
C ARG A 396 -1.85 -27.01 -10.14
N ILE A 397 -1.70 -28.32 -10.10
CA ILE A 397 -2.81 -29.28 -9.92
C ILE A 397 -2.66 -30.02 -8.60
N ILE A 398 -3.74 -30.08 -7.83
CA ILE A 398 -3.83 -30.96 -6.65
C ILE A 398 -4.97 -31.96 -6.87
N CYS A 399 -4.70 -33.22 -6.52
CA CYS A 399 -5.66 -34.31 -6.61
C CYS A 399 -6.05 -34.85 -5.22
N SER A 400 -7.17 -35.58 -5.15
CA SER A 400 -7.61 -36.30 -3.95
C SER A 400 -6.52 -37.22 -3.39
N SER A 401 -6.51 -37.41 -2.07
CA SER A 401 -5.52 -38.26 -1.37
C SER A 401 -5.78 -39.77 -1.50
N THR A 402 -6.94 -40.16 -2.05
CA THR A 402 -7.37 -41.56 -2.16
C THR A 402 -7.64 -41.94 -3.61
N SER A 403 -7.28 -43.17 -3.96
CA SER A 403 -7.49 -43.75 -5.29
C SER A 403 -8.96 -44.15 -5.50
N PRO A 404 -9.57 -43.87 -6.67
CA PRO A 404 -8.97 -43.22 -7.84
C PRO A 404 -8.74 -41.72 -7.64
N PHE A 405 -7.54 -41.25 -7.99
CA PHE A 405 -7.14 -39.86 -7.85
C PHE A 405 -8.00 -38.97 -8.75
N THR A 406 -8.59 -37.91 -8.21
CA THR A 406 -9.40 -36.95 -8.96
C THR A 406 -8.88 -35.55 -8.75
N VAL A 407 -8.89 -34.71 -9.78
CA VAL A 407 -8.42 -33.33 -9.70
C VAL A 407 -9.37 -32.51 -8.82
N THR A 408 -8.88 -31.97 -7.71
CA THR A 408 -9.67 -31.21 -6.73
C THR A 408 -9.32 -29.73 -6.74
N GLU A 409 -8.09 -29.35 -7.05
CA GLU A 409 -7.68 -27.94 -7.02
C GLU A 409 -6.86 -27.55 -8.24
N LEU A 410 -7.12 -26.34 -8.74
CA LEU A 410 -6.41 -25.72 -9.84
C LEU A 410 -5.93 -24.32 -9.44
N HIS A 411 -4.61 -24.13 -9.44
CA HIS A 411 -3.93 -22.89 -9.06
C HIS A 411 -3.38 -22.19 -10.32
N LEU A 412 -4.29 -21.59 -11.10
CA LEU A 412 -4.04 -21.04 -12.43
C LEU A 412 -3.87 -19.52 -12.43
N ASN A 413 -3.36 -18.96 -11.34
CA ASN A 413 -3.05 -17.54 -11.24
C ASN A 413 -1.75 -17.16 -11.99
N SER A 414 -1.68 -15.93 -12.51
CA SER A 414 -0.46 -15.39 -13.16
C SER A 414 0.09 -16.23 -14.33
N LEU A 415 -0.77 -16.75 -15.20
CA LEU A 415 -0.37 -17.59 -16.35
C LEU A 415 0.19 -16.80 -17.55
N HIS A 416 0.30 -15.47 -17.44
CA HIS A 416 0.72 -14.60 -18.53
C HIS A 416 1.96 -13.78 -18.14
N THR A 417 3.08 -13.95 -18.87
CA THR A 417 4.38 -13.35 -18.50
C THR A 417 4.94 -12.33 -19.50
N LYS A 418 4.35 -12.18 -20.71
CA LYS A 418 4.82 -11.22 -21.72
C LYS A 418 3.71 -10.70 -22.66
N GLY A 419 3.49 -9.38 -22.67
CA GLY A 419 2.70 -8.64 -23.67
C GLY A 419 1.30 -8.21 -23.20
N ASN A 420 0.81 -7.06 -23.69
CA ASN A 420 -0.52 -6.50 -23.36
C ASN A 420 -1.67 -7.21 -24.11
N SER A 421 -1.51 -8.47 -24.51
CA SER A 421 -2.53 -9.22 -25.27
C SER A 421 -3.49 -9.93 -24.33
N THR A 422 -4.79 -9.65 -24.49
CA THR A 422 -5.85 -10.26 -23.70
C THR A 422 -6.29 -11.63 -24.26
N VAL A 423 -6.78 -12.51 -23.39
CA VAL A 423 -7.20 -13.88 -23.72
C VAL A 423 -8.70 -14.02 -23.54
N SER A 424 -9.41 -14.58 -24.53
CA SER A 424 -10.86 -14.76 -24.41
C SER A 424 -11.26 -15.69 -23.25
N SER A 425 -12.25 -15.29 -22.45
CA SER A 425 -12.77 -16.07 -21.31
C SER A 425 -13.29 -17.46 -21.68
N TYR A 426 -13.65 -17.68 -22.95
CA TYR A 426 -14.06 -19.00 -23.46
C TYR A 426 -12.98 -20.08 -23.30
N VAL A 427 -11.71 -19.70 -23.15
CA VAL A 427 -10.61 -20.63 -22.87
C VAL A 427 -10.87 -21.47 -21.61
N LEU A 428 -11.69 -20.97 -20.66
CA LEU A 428 -12.03 -21.62 -19.40
C LEU A 428 -13.02 -22.78 -19.55
N THR A 429 -13.75 -22.86 -20.68
CA THR A 429 -14.83 -23.82 -20.90
C THR A 429 -14.45 -25.29 -20.62
N PRO A 430 -13.25 -25.78 -20.99
CA PRO A 430 -12.85 -27.15 -20.69
C PRO A 430 -12.79 -27.44 -19.18
N LEU A 431 -12.45 -26.44 -18.35
CA LEU A 431 -12.33 -26.62 -16.89
C LEU A 431 -13.66 -26.97 -16.22
N PHE A 432 -14.80 -26.55 -16.79
CA PHE A 432 -16.14 -26.87 -16.27
C PHE A 432 -16.52 -28.36 -16.37
N HIS A 433 -15.70 -29.20 -17.01
CA HIS A 433 -15.89 -30.65 -17.06
C HIS A 433 -15.25 -31.37 -15.86
N ILE A 434 -14.47 -30.66 -15.04
CA ILE A 434 -13.80 -31.22 -13.86
C ILE A 434 -14.71 -31.00 -12.65
N THR A 435 -15.76 -31.82 -12.54
CA THR A 435 -16.84 -31.64 -11.54
C THR A 435 -16.41 -31.88 -10.08
N SER A 436 -15.21 -32.44 -9.89
CA SER A 436 -14.59 -32.69 -8.59
C SER A 436 -13.89 -31.46 -8.00
N LEU A 437 -13.81 -30.34 -8.72
CA LEU A 437 -13.12 -29.15 -8.24
C LEU A 437 -13.73 -28.59 -6.96
N THR A 438 -12.88 -28.40 -5.95
CA THR A 438 -13.15 -27.70 -4.70
C THR A 438 -12.49 -26.32 -4.68
N LEU A 439 -11.40 -26.12 -5.43
CA LEU A 439 -10.71 -24.83 -5.56
C LEU A 439 -10.39 -24.53 -7.03
N LEU A 440 -10.73 -23.33 -7.47
CA LEU A 440 -10.32 -22.78 -8.76
C LEU A 440 -9.83 -21.33 -8.56
N ASP A 441 -8.53 -21.14 -8.72
CA ASP A 441 -7.91 -19.82 -8.76
C ASP A 441 -7.45 -19.53 -10.19
N ILE A 442 -8.03 -18.51 -10.82
CA ILE A 442 -7.65 -18.00 -12.14
C ILE A 442 -7.29 -16.50 -12.09
N SER A 443 -6.91 -16.02 -10.91
CA SER A 443 -6.62 -14.61 -10.64
C SER A 443 -5.36 -14.09 -11.36
N PHE A 444 -5.18 -12.78 -11.42
CA PHE A 444 -3.98 -12.15 -12.00
C PHE A 444 -3.68 -12.64 -13.43
N ASN A 445 -4.70 -12.65 -14.28
CA ASN A 445 -4.58 -13.06 -15.67
C ASN A 445 -5.10 -11.95 -16.59
N PHE A 446 -4.99 -12.16 -17.91
CA PHE A 446 -5.52 -11.22 -18.89
C PHE A 446 -6.81 -11.75 -19.54
N PHE A 447 -7.63 -12.52 -18.81
CA PHE A 447 -8.88 -13.06 -19.37
C PHE A 447 -9.89 -11.94 -19.60
N GLN A 448 -10.44 -11.86 -20.81
CA GLN A 448 -11.38 -10.84 -21.24
C GLN A 448 -12.69 -11.42 -21.77
N GLY A 449 -13.75 -10.61 -21.72
CA GLY A 449 -15.09 -10.99 -22.18
C GLY A 449 -15.99 -11.41 -21.02
N GLY A 450 -17.22 -11.80 -21.36
CA GLY A 450 -18.20 -12.24 -20.37
C GLY A 450 -17.74 -13.48 -19.61
N ILE A 451 -18.03 -13.56 -18.31
CA ILE A 451 -17.92 -14.82 -17.58
C ILE A 451 -18.87 -15.83 -18.26
N PRO A 452 -18.39 -17.01 -18.72
CA PRO A 452 -19.24 -17.97 -19.40
C PRO A 452 -20.44 -18.35 -18.52
N ALA A 453 -21.66 -18.26 -19.05
CA ALA A 453 -22.86 -18.57 -18.26
C ALA A 453 -23.12 -20.08 -18.11
N GLN A 454 -22.59 -20.89 -19.03
CA GLN A 454 -22.77 -22.35 -19.05
C GLN A 454 -21.61 -23.05 -18.34
N GLY A 455 -21.89 -24.14 -17.63
CA GLY A 455 -20.88 -25.00 -17.00
C GLY A 455 -20.76 -24.84 -15.49
N TRP A 456 -21.16 -23.71 -14.90
CA TRP A 456 -21.12 -23.51 -13.44
C TRP A 456 -21.97 -24.52 -12.66
N ASP A 457 -23.12 -24.92 -13.21
CA ASP A 457 -24.00 -25.93 -12.61
C ASP A 457 -23.30 -27.31 -12.47
N ASN A 458 -22.17 -27.54 -13.15
CA ASN A 458 -21.39 -28.79 -13.03
C ASN A 458 -20.36 -28.74 -11.89
N LEU A 459 -19.96 -27.56 -11.42
CA LEU A 459 -18.91 -27.37 -10.41
C LEU A 459 -19.48 -27.34 -8.99
N THR A 460 -20.48 -28.17 -8.69
CA THR A 460 -21.24 -28.08 -7.43
C THR A 460 -20.40 -28.30 -6.18
N SER A 461 -19.21 -28.91 -6.30
CA SER A 461 -18.30 -29.17 -5.18
C SER A 461 -17.39 -27.99 -4.83
N LEU A 462 -17.47 -26.89 -5.59
CA LEU A 462 -16.55 -25.75 -5.46
C LEU A 462 -16.77 -25.00 -4.14
N LEU A 463 -15.67 -24.81 -3.40
CA LEU A 463 -15.61 -24.12 -2.12
C LEU A 463 -14.88 -22.78 -2.23
N TYR A 464 -13.92 -22.67 -3.14
CA TYR A 464 -13.11 -21.48 -3.37
C TYR A 464 -13.06 -21.16 -4.86
N LEU A 465 -13.46 -19.92 -5.20
CA LEU A 465 -13.36 -19.38 -6.55
C LEU A 465 -12.74 -18.00 -6.51
N ASP A 466 -11.60 -17.84 -7.17
CA ASP A 466 -10.94 -16.55 -7.36
C ASP A 466 -10.76 -16.27 -8.85
N MET A 467 -11.41 -15.20 -9.31
CA MET A 467 -11.31 -14.68 -10.68
C MET A 467 -10.87 -13.21 -10.70
N SER A 468 -10.24 -12.74 -9.61
CA SER A 468 -9.80 -11.35 -9.47
C SER A 468 -8.69 -10.97 -10.44
N GLN A 469 -8.44 -9.68 -10.64
CA GLN A 469 -7.32 -9.18 -11.46
C GLN A 469 -7.31 -9.75 -12.88
N ASN A 470 -8.45 -9.64 -13.55
CA ASN A 470 -8.66 -10.01 -14.96
C ASN A 470 -9.30 -8.83 -15.72
N PHE A 471 -9.84 -9.07 -16.93
CA PHE A 471 -10.59 -8.09 -17.72
C PHE A 471 -12.00 -8.61 -18.05
N PHE A 472 -12.61 -9.41 -17.17
CA PHE A 472 -13.97 -9.91 -17.37
C PHE A 472 -14.95 -8.74 -17.47
N ASN A 473 -15.95 -8.84 -18.34
CA ASN A 473 -16.94 -7.78 -18.54
C ASN A 473 -18.37 -8.32 -18.61
N GLY A 474 -19.36 -7.44 -18.73
CA GLY A 474 -20.76 -7.83 -18.71
C GLY A 474 -21.24 -8.30 -17.33
N SER A 475 -22.43 -8.88 -17.25
CA SER A 475 -23.05 -9.28 -15.98
C SER A 475 -22.50 -10.58 -15.41
N ILE A 476 -22.45 -10.66 -14.08
CA ILE A 476 -22.20 -11.92 -13.37
C ILE A 476 -23.32 -12.92 -13.73
N PRO A 477 -22.99 -14.10 -14.28
CA PRO A 477 -24.00 -15.06 -14.69
C PRO A 477 -24.68 -15.68 -13.47
N LYS A 478 -26.03 -15.68 -13.45
CA LYS A 478 -26.83 -16.20 -12.34
C LYS A 478 -26.51 -17.65 -11.95
N GLN A 479 -26.03 -18.46 -12.90
CA GLN A 479 -25.64 -19.85 -12.68
C GLN A 479 -24.48 -19.98 -11.69
N LEU A 480 -23.60 -18.98 -11.59
CA LEU A 480 -22.52 -18.97 -10.60
C LEU A 480 -23.09 -18.97 -9.16
N TYR A 481 -24.22 -18.31 -8.94
CA TYR A 481 -24.87 -18.30 -7.63
C TYR A 481 -25.51 -19.65 -7.23
N HIS A 482 -25.55 -20.64 -8.12
CA HIS A 482 -26.00 -21.99 -7.80
C HIS A 482 -24.94 -22.85 -7.07
N LEU A 483 -23.70 -22.34 -6.93
CA LEU A 483 -22.60 -23.00 -6.20
C LEU A 483 -22.80 -22.90 -4.68
N ARG A 484 -23.80 -23.61 -4.14
CA ARG A 484 -24.29 -23.44 -2.74
C ARG A 484 -23.27 -23.75 -1.64
N TYR A 485 -22.19 -24.47 -1.96
CA TYR A 485 -21.13 -24.81 -1.02
C TYR A 485 -19.96 -23.82 -1.05
N LEU A 486 -19.99 -22.83 -1.95
CA LEU A 486 -18.95 -21.84 -2.07
C LEU A 486 -18.79 -21.06 -0.76
N THR A 487 -17.55 -21.00 -0.27
CA THR A 487 -17.14 -20.31 0.96
C THR A 487 -16.37 -19.03 0.67
N TYR A 488 -15.68 -18.98 -0.47
CA TYR A 488 -14.94 -17.82 -0.92
C TYR A 488 -15.26 -17.55 -2.40
N LEU A 489 -15.68 -16.32 -2.69
CA LEU A 489 -15.89 -15.83 -4.04
C LEU A 489 -15.22 -14.47 -4.19
N SER A 490 -14.25 -14.39 -5.08
CA SER A 490 -13.64 -13.12 -5.50
C SER A 490 -13.74 -12.92 -7.00
N LEU A 491 -14.32 -11.78 -7.40
CA LEU A 491 -14.36 -11.27 -8.78
C LEU A 491 -13.76 -9.85 -8.86
N SER A 492 -12.93 -9.48 -7.89
CA SER A 492 -12.37 -8.13 -7.65
C SER A 492 -11.36 -7.66 -8.69
N ALA A 493 -11.00 -6.38 -8.58
CA ALA A 493 -9.83 -5.71 -9.16
C ALA A 493 -9.59 -5.90 -10.68
N ASN A 494 -9.50 -4.81 -11.44
CA ASN A 494 -9.26 -4.77 -12.90
C ASN A 494 -10.31 -5.44 -13.80
N ASN A 495 -11.22 -6.22 -13.24
CA ASN A 495 -12.43 -6.63 -13.93
C ASN A 495 -13.30 -5.42 -14.27
N ARG A 496 -14.21 -5.60 -15.22
CA ARG A 496 -15.13 -4.59 -15.75
C ARG A 496 -16.56 -5.12 -15.74
N LEU A 497 -16.88 -5.97 -14.74
CA LEU A 497 -18.21 -6.56 -14.62
C LEU A 497 -19.24 -5.45 -14.41
N SER A 498 -20.37 -5.56 -15.08
CA SER A 498 -21.38 -4.52 -15.13
C SER A 498 -22.79 -5.06 -14.94
N GLY A 499 -23.78 -4.19 -14.83
CA GLY A 499 -25.16 -4.57 -14.51
C GLY A 499 -25.41 -4.72 -13.02
N SER A 500 -26.60 -5.19 -12.65
CA SER A 500 -27.02 -5.27 -11.26
C SER A 500 -26.63 -6.59 -10.57
N LEU A 501 -26.33 -6.52 -9.28
CA LEU A 501 -26.15 -7.70 -8.45
C LEU A 501 -27.49 -8.45 -8.28
N SER A 502 -27.54 -9.69 -8.76
CA SER A 502 -28.76 -10.51 -8.80
C SER A 502 -29.20 -10.93 -7.40
N PRO A 503 -30.52 -10.94 -7.07
CA PRO A 503 -31.03 -11.49 -5.80
C PRO A 503 -30.59 -12.93 -5.49
N GLU A 504 -30.32 -13.71 -6.53
CA GLU A 504 -29.83 -15.09 -6.45
C GLU A 504 -28.49 -15.20 -5.72
N VAL A 505 -27.73 -14.12 -5.53
CA VAL A 505 -26.54 -14.09 -4.66
C VAL A 505 -26.83 -14.69 -3.27
N GLY A 506 -28.05 -14.52 -2.75
CA GLY A 506 -28.50 -15.09 -1.48
C GLY A 506 -28.62 -16.63 -1.47
N TYR A 507 -28.37 -17.32 -2.59
CA TYR A 507 -28.29 -18.78 -2.65
C TYR A 507 -26.95 -19.33 -2.17
N LEU A 508 -25.89 -18.51 -2.13
CA LEU A 508 -24.55 -18.88 -1.67
C LEU A 508 -24.44 -18.95 -0.14
N ARG A 509 -25.34 -19.66 0.54
CA ARG A 509 -25.48 -19.61 2.02
C ARG A 509 -24.26 -20.09 2.82
N SER A 510 -23.29 -20.72 2.16
CA SER A 510 -22.03 -21.16 2.77
C SER A 510 -20.94 -20.09 2.76
N LEU A 511 -21.18 -18.97 2.09
CA LEU A 511 -20.18 -17.95 1.81
C LEU A 511 -19.70 -17.26 3.10
N ILE A 512 -18.37 -17.17 3.21
CA ILE A 512 -17.63 -16.50 4.28
C ILE A 512 -17.06 -15.18 3.76
N THR A 513 -16.56 -15.17 2.52
CA THR A 513 -16.04 -13.97 1.86
C THR A 513 -16.72 -13.78 0.52
N LEU A 514 -17.30 -12.59 0.32
CA LEU A 514 -17.74 -12.09 -0.97
C LEU A 514 -16.96 -10.83 -1.31
N ASP A 515 -16.18 -10.91 -2.37
CA ASP A 515 -15.36 -9.81 -2.85
C ASP A 515 -15.71 -9.49 -4.31
N LEU A 516 -16.33 -8.32 -4.52
CA LEU A 516 -16.75 -7.79 -5.82
C LEU A 516 -16.24 -6.35 -6.02
N ASP A 517 -15.16 -5.96 -5.34
CA ASP A 517 -14.60 -4.62 -5.40
C ASP A 517 -14.17 -4.22 -6.84
N PHE A 518 -13.89 -2.93 -7.05
CA PHE A 518 -13.28 -2.39 -8.28
C PHE A 518 -13.89 -2.95 -9.59
N ASN A 519 -15.22 -2.82 -9.72
CA ASN A 519 -15.99 -3.23 -10.89
C ASN A 519 -16.95 -2.11 -11.34
N ASN A 520 -17.76 -2.37 -12.37
CA ASN A 520 -18.77 -1.42 -12.89
C ASN A 520 -20.20 -1.85 -12.51
N LEU A 521 -20.40 -2.51 -11.37
CA LEU A 521 -21.72 -2.95 -10.92
C LEU A 521 -22.59 -1.74 -10.57
N VAL A 522 -23.87 -1.80 -10.92
CA VAL A 522 -24.83 -0.70 -10.73
C VAL A 522 -26.13 -1.17 -10.09
N GLY A 523 -27.04 -0.26 -9.77
CA GLY A 523 -28.32 -0.59 -9.14
C GLY A 523 -28.19 -0.79 -7.64
N THR A 524 -29.16 -1.45 -7.01
CA THR A 524 -29.21 -1.57 -5.54
C THR A 524 -28.57 -2.86 -5.04
N ILE A 525 -28.03 -2.84 -3.82
CA ILE A 525 -27.65 -4.05 -3.09
C ILE A 525 -28.93 -4.88 -2.82
N PRO A 526 -29.05 -6.14 -3.30
CA PRO A 526 -30.25 -6.93 -3.08
C PRO A 526 -30.38 -7.36 -1.62
N LYS A 527 -31.62 -7.32 -1.08
CA LYS A 527 -31.91 -7.71 0.31
C LYS A 527 -31.53 -9.16 0.60
N GLU A 528 -31.47 -10.01 -0.42
CA GLU A 528 -31.13 -11.42 -0.33
C GLU A 528 -29.68 -11.66 0.12
N ILE A 529 -28.78 -10.67 0.07
CA ILE A 529 -27.46 -10.76 0.73
C ILE A 529 -27.61 -11.08 2.22
N GLY A 530 -28.68 -10.62 2.88
CA GLY A 530 -28.98 -10.97 4.27
C GLY A 530 -29.22 -12.47 4.53
N ASN A 531 -29.28 -13.31 3.49
CA ASN A 531 -29.33 -14.77 3.62
C ASN A 531 -27.93 -15.41 3.82
N LEU A 532 -26.86 -14.66 3.60
CA LEU A 532 -25.47 -15.12 3.70
C LEU A 532 -24.99 -15.09 5.16
N THR A 533 -25.67 -15.80 6.06
CA THR A 533 -25.47 -15.64 7.52
C THR A 533 -24.10 -16.09 8.05
N LYS A 534 -23.27 -16.74 7.22
CA LYS A 534 -21.88 -17.12 7.53
C LYS A 534 -20.86 -16.08 7.09
N LEU A 535 -21.30 -15.03 6.41
CA LEU A 535 -20.42 -14.02 5.82
C LEU A 535 -19.67 -13.28 6.93
N ARG A 536 -18.35 -13.20 6.76
CA ARG A 536 -17.41 -12.47 7.61
C ARG A 536 -16.84 -11.26 6.90
N SER A 537 -16.68 -11.33 5.58
CA SER A 537 -16.15 -10.22 4.79
C SER A 537 -17.04 -9.97 3.57
N LEU A 538 -17.44 -8.71 3.41
CA LEU A 538 -18.21 -8.21 2.27
C LEU A 538 -17.52 -6.96 1.73
N TYR A 539 -16.93 -7.09 0.55
CA TYR A 539 -16.28 -6.00 -0.19
C TYR A 539 -17.09 -5.74 -1.48
N LEU A 540 -17.73 -4.57 -1.55
CA LEU A 540 -18.50 -4.12 -2.71
C LEU A 540 -18.07 -2.71 -3.15
N ASP A 541 -16.92 -2.25 -2.68
CA ASP A 541 -16.40 -0.93 -2.90
C ASP A 541 -15.98 -0.68 -4.35
N SER A 542 -15.72 0.59 -4.69
CA SER A 542 -15.27 1.01 -6.02
C SER A 542 -16.19 0.49 -7.13
N ASN A 543 -17.49 0.75 -6.99
CA ASN A 543 -18.56 0.36 -7.92
C ASN A 543 -19.57 1.53 -8.11
N GLY A 544 -20.64 1.29 -8.86
CA GLY A 544 -21.75 2.22 -9.08
C GLY A 544 -23.04 1.85 -8.33
N LEU A 545 -22.94 1.15 -7.19
CA LEU A 545 -24.11 0.71 -6.41
C LEU A 545 -24.83 1.90 -5.77
N SER A 546 -26.16 1.84 -5.68
CA SER A 546 -27.03 2.94 -5.28
C SER A 546 -28.14 2.50 -4.33
N GLY A 547 -28.91 3.45 -3.80
CA GLY A 547 -29.97 3.18 -2.83
C GLY A 547 -29.44 2.93 -1.40
N PRO A 548 -30.31 2.49 -0.47
CA PRO A 548 -29.92 2.27 0.92
C PRO A 548 -29.20 0.94 1.16
N ILE A 549 -28.47 0.86 2.26
CA ILE A 549 -28.04 -0.43 2.84
C ILE A 549 -29.29 -1.26 3.21
N PRO A 550 -29.48 -2.47 2.67
CA PRO A 550 -30.70 -3.25 2.88
C PRO A 550 -30.91 -3.61 4.35
N SER A 551 -32.17 -3.52 4.80
CA SER A 551 -32.52 -3.83 6.20
C SER A 551 -32.08 -5.23 6.61
N SER A 552 -32.19 -6.21 5.72
CA SER A 552 -31.80 -7.61 5.92
C SER A 552 -30.34 -7.83 6.34
N PHE A 553 -29.44 -6.84 6.21
CA PHE A 553 -28.09 -6.93 6.75
C PHE A 553 -28.08 -7.17 8.26
N PHE A 554 -29.17 -6.88 8.99
CA PHE A 554 -29.32 -7.24 10.40
C PHE A 554 -29.08 -8.74 10.69
N ASN A 555 -29.21 -9.62 9.69
CA ASN A 555 -28.96 -11.07 9.79
C ASN A 555 -27.47 -11.45 9.75
N LEU A 556 -26.58 -10.58 9.29
CA LEU A 556 -25.16 -10.87 9.05
C LEU A 556 -24.33 -10.75 10.33
N THR A 557 -24.76 -11.39 11.42
CA THR A 557 -24.18 -11.15 12.74
C THR A 557 -22.73 -11.64 12.90
N GLN A 558 -22.21 -12.41 11.94
CA GLN A 558 -20.80 -12.86 11.89
C GLN A 558 -19.90 -11.91 11.10
N LEU A 559 -20.45 -10.85 10.50
CA LEU A 559 -19.71 -9.92 9.67
C LEU A 559 -18.64 -9.19 10.49
N GLN A 560 -17.41 -9.22 9.98
CA GLN A 560 -16.21 -8.63 10.56
C GLN A 560 -15.76 -7.43 9.73
N ASN A 561 -15.80 -7.56 8.41
CA ASN A 561 -15.38 -6.52 7.48
C ASN A 561 -16.55 -6.17 6.56
N LEU A 562 -16.98 -4.91 6.59
CA LEU A 562 -17.94 -4.35 5.66
C LEU A 562 -17.31 -3.15 4.99
N ASP A 563 -17.03 -3.29 3.70
CA ASP A 563 -16.49 -2.22 2.87
C ASP A 563 -17.44 -1.94 1.70
N LEU A 564 -17.97 -0.72 1.69
CA LEU A 564 -18.87 -0.21 0.66
C LEU A 564 -18.34 1.12 0.10
N HIS A 565 -17.05 1.45 0.27
CA HIS A 565 -16.51 2.74 -0.13
C HIS A 565 -16.65 3.00 -1.63
N TYR A 566 -16.59 4.27 -2.04
CA TYR A 566 -16.62 4.70 -3.44
C TYR A 566 -17.79 4.09 -4.25
N ASN A 567 -19.00 4.42 -3.80
CA ASN A 567 -20.25 4.02 -4.42
C ASN A 567 -21.23 5.21 -4.47
N GLN A 568 -22.49 4.95 -4.83
CA GLN A 568 -23.57 5.93 -4.91
C GLN A 568 -24.68 5.63 -3.86
N LEU A 569 -24.34 4.95 -2.76
CA LEU A 569 -25.29 4.60 -1.71
C LEU A 569 -25.79 5.86 -0.99
N GLU A 570 -27.06 5.87 -0.64
CA GLU A 570 -27.76 7.07 -0.15
C GLU A 570 -28.66 6.75 1.04
N LEU A 571 -29.39 7.76 1.51
CA LEU A 571 -30.21 7.75 2.72
C LEU A 571 -29.36 7.66 4.00
N GLN A 572 -29.98 7.29 5.12
CA GLN A 572 -29.32 7.28 6.42
C GLN A 572 -28.61 5.95 6.68
N ILE A 573 -27.49 5.99 7.41
CA ILE A 573 -26.88 4.79 7.96
C ILE A 573 -27.90 4.10 8.88
N PRO A 574 -28.31 2.84 8.60
CA PRO A 574 -29.38 2.22 9.36
C PRO A 574 -28.98 1.84 10.79
N SER A 575 -29.90 2.01 11.74
CA SER A 575 -29.64 1.70 13.15
C SER A 575 -29.41 0.21 13.45
N PHE A 576 -29.83 -0.71 12.57
CA PHE A 576 -29.55 -2.12 12.76
C PHE A 576 -28.06 -2.45 12.67
N ILE A 577 -27.22 -1.55 12.12
CA ILE A 577 -25.78 -1.78 11.99
C ILE A 577 -25.13 -2.11 13.34
N GLY A 578 -25.66 -1.54 14.43
CA GLY A 578 -25.23 -1.83 15.80
C GLY A 578 -25.49 -3.26 16.28
N ARG A 579 -26.18 -4.10 15.50
CA ARG A 579 -26.34 -5.54 15.77
C ARG A 579 -25.18 -6.38 15.25
N LEU A 580 -24.37 -5.85 14.33
CA LEU A 580 -23.24 -6.54 13.71
C LEU A 580 -22.01 -6.47 14.62
N ARG A 581 -22.14 -6.97 15.85
CA ARG A 581 -21.16 -6.78 16.94
C ARG A 581 -19.79 -7.41 16.68
N SER A 582 -19.67 -8.25 15.66
CA SER A 582 -18.41 -8.82 15.19
C SER A 582 -17.62 -7.89 14.27
N LEU A 583 -18.20 -6.75 13.85
CA LEU A 583 -17.52 -5.79 12.99
C LEU A 583 -16.24 -5.27 13.62
N SER A 584 -15.17 -5.39 12.86
CA SER A 584 -13.84 -4.85 13.10
C SER A 584 -13.57 -3.69 12.15
N ILE A 585 -14.04 -3.76 10.91
CA ILE A 585 -13.87 -2.71 9.89
C ILE A 585 -15.25 -2.35 9.35
N LEU A 586 -15.56 -1.05 9.38
CA LEU A 586 -16.73 -0.47 8.74
C LEU A 586 -16.29 0.72 7.90
N ASP A 587 -16.26 0.54 6.59
CA ASP A 587 -15.97 1.60 5.63
C ASP A 587 -17.21 1.88 4.77
N LEU A 588 -17.74 3.09 4.91
CA LEU A 588 -18.86 3.63 4.14
C LEU A 588 -18.47 4.93 3.43
N SER A 589 -17.17 5.21 3.30
CA SER A 589 -16.64 6.46 2.77
C SER A 589 -17.01 6.68 1.31
N SER A 590 -16.86 7.91 0.81
CA SER A 590 -17.08 8.25 -0.62
C SER A 590 -18.44 7.77 -1.16
N ASN A 591 -19.52 8.17 -0.48
CA ASN A 591 -20.91 7.82 -0.80
C ASN A 591 -21.83 9.06 -0.67
N LYS A 592 -23.16 8.85 -0.65
CA LYS A 592 -24.18 9.91 -0.52
C LYS A 592 -25.00 9.78 0.76
N PHE A 593 -24.45 9.19 1.82
CA PHE A 593 -25.18 9.03 3.09
C PHE A 593 -25.51 10.39 3.72
N ILE A 594 -26.71 10.49 4.29
CA ILE A 594 -27.24 11.69 4.98
C ILE A 594 -27.63 11.35 6.43
N GLY A 595 -28.10 12.34 7.20
CA GLY A 595 -28.48 12.15 8.60
C GLY A 595 -27.29 12.30 9.53
N GLY A 596 -27.17 11.50 10.58
CA GLY A 596 -25.98 11.48 11.45
C GLY A 596 -25.58 10.05 11.81
N ILE A 597 -24.52 9.88 12.59
CA ILE A 597 -24.07 8.56 13.04
C ILE A 597 -25.12 8.00 14.02
N PRO A 598 -25.78 6.87 13.71
CA PRO A 598 -26.80 6.33 14.60
C PRO A 598 -26.16 5.82 15.89
N VAL A 599 -26.75 6.17 17.04
CA VAL A 599 -26.23 5.82 18.39
C VAL A 599 -25.99 4.30 18.56
N SER A 600 -26.69 3.47 17.80
CA SER A 600 -26.47 2.02 17.76
C SER A 600 -25.06 1.61 17.33
N VAL A 601 -24.34 2.43 16.55
CA VAL A 601 -22.93 2.18 16.18
C VAL A 601 -22.05 2.05 17.41
N LEU A 602 -22.40 2.72 18.53
CA LEU A 602 -21.68 2.63 19.79
C LEU A 602 -21.70 1.22 20.42
N ASN A 603 -22.54 0.31 19.93
CA ASN A 603 -22.55 -1.10 20.35
C ASN A 603 -21.47 -1.96 19.66
N LEU A 604 -20.76 -1.43 18.66
CA LEU A 604 -19.74 -2.14 17.88
C LEU A 604 -18.40 -2.13 18.61
N THR A 605 -18.33 -2.69 19.81
CA THR A 605 -17.14 -2.57 20.66
C THR A 605 -15.90 -3.31 20.15
N GLN A 606 -16.03 -4.13 19.09
CA GLN A 606 -14.90 -4.77 18.40
C GLN A 606 -14.33 -3.93 17.25
N LEU A 607 -14.98 -2.81 16.92
CA LEU A 607 -14.60 -1.96 15.80
C LEU A 607 -13.21 -1.37 16.02
N GLN A 608 -12.35 -1.53 15.03
CA GLN A 608 -11.00 -1.03 14.95
C GLN A 608 -10.93 0.15 13.98
N ASP A 609 -11.59 0.04 12.83
CA ASP A 609 -11.59 1.10 11.83
C ASP A 609 -13.04 1.49 11.49
N LEU A 610 -13.33 2.79 11.67
CA LEU A 610 -14.59 3.42 11.29
C LEU A 610 -14.27 4.55 10.32
N ASP A 611 -14.61 4.33 9.05
CA ASP A 611 -14.49 5.33 8.00
C ASP A 611 -15.87 5.69 7.45
N LEU A 612 -16.25 6.95 7.63
CA LEU A 612 -17.47 7.54 7.10
C LEU A 612 -17.17 8.79 6.26
N SER A 613 -15.92 8.95 5.79
CA SER A 613 -15.43 10.13 5.10
C SER A 613 -16.18 10.39 3.78
N ASP A 614 -16.07 11.60 3.23
CA ASP A 614 -16.62 12.00 1.93
C ASP A 614 -18.08 11.57 1.70
N ASN A 615 -18.96 12.09 2.55
CA ASN A 615 -20.40 11.84 2.52
C ASN A 615 -21.18 13.14 2.76
N GLN A 616 -22.50 13.02 2.96
CA GLN A 616 -23.36 14.15 3.33
C GLN A 616 -23.90 14.04 4.76
N LEU A 617 -23.18 13.31 5.63
CA LEU A 617 -23.54 13.14 7.03
C LEU A 617 -23.45 14.48 7.76
N SER A 618 -24.32 14.65 8.74
CA SER A 618 -24.60 15.90 9.45
C SER A 618 -24.89 15.61 10.92
N LEU A 619 -25.54 16.54 11.62
CA LEU A 619 -25.78 16.46 13.07
C LEU A 619 -24.47 16.42 13.85
N GLN A 620 -24.53 16.11 15.14
CA GLN A 620 -23.35 16.05 16.01
C GLN A 620 -22.76 14.63 16.02
N ILE A 621 -21.45 14.53 16.19
CA ILE A 621 -20.79 13.26 16.53
C ILE A 621 -21.34 12.79 17.89
N PRO A 622 -21.77 11.52 18.05
CA PRO A 622 -22.32 11.03 19.31
C PRO A 622 -21.38 11.28 20.49
N GLU A 623 -21.89 11.87 21.58
CA GLU A 623 -21.08 12.25 22.75
C GLU A 623 -20.38 11.05 23.41
N ASP A 624 -20.91 9.84 23.27
CA ASP A 624 -20.34 8.59 23.83
C ASP A 624 -19.55 7.76 22.80
N ILE A 625 -19.04 8.37 21.71
CA ILE A 625 -18.20 7.68 20.70
C ILE A 625 -16.99 6.97 21.31
N GLY A 626 -16.50 7.46 22.46
CA GLY A 626 -15.46 6.84 23.28
C GLY A 626 -15.73 5.42 23.77
N HIS A 627 -16.96 4.90 23.67
CA HIS A 627 -17.27 3.50 23.98
C HIS A 627 -16.61 2.49 23.01
N LEU A 628 -16.23 2.94 21.82
CA LEU A 628 -15.52 2.14 20.82
C LEU A 628 -14.04 1.97 21.17
N THR A 629 -13.74 1.49 22.38
CA THR A 629 -12.37 1.46 22.95
C THR A 629 -11.31 0.69 22.15
N ASN A 630 -11.73 -0.12 21.17
CA ASN A 630 -10.83 -0.83 20.26
C ASN A 630 -10.43 -0.03 19.01
N LEU A 631 -11.04 1.14 18.80
CA LEU A 631 -10.87 1.95 17.59
C LEU A 631 -9.42 2.46 17.46
N SER A 632 -8.78 2.11 16.33
CA SER A 632 -7.50 2.64 15.85
C SER A 632 -7.69 3.80 14.89
N THR A 633 -8.72 3.76 14.05
CA THR A 633 -8.99 4.78 13.02
C THR A 633 -10.40 5.31 13.16
N LEU A 634 -10.52 6.64 13.28
CA LEU A 634 -11.78 7.36 13.16
C LEU A 634 -11.65 8.42 12.07
N ASP A 635 -12.20 8.13 10.90
CA ASP A 635 -12.30 9.10 9.80
C ASP A 635 -13.76 9.50 9.59
N LEU A 636 -14.02 10.79 9.80
CA LEU A 636 -15.31 11.44 9.59
C LEU A 636 -15.19 12.63 8.65
N SER A 637 -14.09 12.74 7.91
CA SER A 637 -13.74 13.92 7.13
C SER A 637 -14.68 14.17 5.95
N LYS A 638 -14.62 15.37 5.36
CA LYS A 638 -15.42 15.75 4.17
C LYS A 638 -16.93 15.46 4.34
N ASN A 639 -17.49 15.93 5.45
CA ASN A 639 -18.90 15.77 5.79
C ASN A 639 -19.49 17.12 6.25
N LYS A 640 -20.67 17.10 6.88
CA LYS A 640 -21.37 18.27 7.43
C LYS A 640 -21.59 18.13 8.93
N PHE A 641 -20.76 17.37 9.65
CA PHE A 641 -20.88 17.22 11.11
C PHE A 641 -20.75 18.57 11.81
N THR A 642 -21.53 18.76 12.87
CA THR A 642 -21.67 20.01 13.64
C THR A 642 -21.39 19.75 15.12
N GLY A 643 -21.46 20.80 15.95
CA GLY A 643 -21.19 20.68 17.37
C GLY A 643 -19.69 20.70 17.67
N ARG A 644 -19.30 20.23 18.84
CA ARG A 644 -17.91 20.19 19.30
C ARG A 644 -17.30 18.81 19.08
N ILE A 645 -15.97 18.70 19.16
CA ILE A 645 -15.29 17.41 19.28
C ILE A 645 -15.69 16.76 20.61
N PRO A 646 -16.32 15.56 20.62
CA PRO A 646 -16.76 14.91 21.84
C PRO A 646 -15.61 14.60 22.81
N PRO A 647 -15.69 14.96 24.09
CA PRO A 647 -14.65 14.64 25.07
C PRO A 647 -14.39 13.14 25.26
N SER A 648 -15.39 12.28 24.97
CA SER A 648 -15.23 10.83 25.12
C SER A 648 -14.20 10.23 24.17
N ILE A 649 -13.80 10.92 23.09
CA ILE A 649 -12.70 10.49 22.20
C ILE A 649 -11.41 10.21 22.99
N TRP A 650 -11.19 10.92 24.11
CA TRP A 650 -10.10 10.62 25.05
C TRP A 650 -10.03 9.14 25.48
N ASN A 651 -11.18 8.46 25.61
CA ASN A 651 -11.25 7.07 26.06
C ASN A 651 -10.79 6.07 24.99
N LEU A 652 -10.57 6.51 23.74
CA LEU A 652 -10.10 5.68 22.64
C LEU A 652 -8.59 5.43 22.78
N SER A 653 -8.23 4.57 23.72
CA SER A 653 -6.82 4.34 24.11
C SER A 653 -5.93 3.71 23.02
N LYS A 654 -6.51 3.25 21.91
CA LYS A 654 -5.83 2.67 20.75
C LYS A 654 -5.83 3.59 19.53
N LEU A 655 -6.41 4.79 19.63
CA LEU A 655 -6.60 5.68 18.50
C LEU A 655 -5.25 6.15 17.93
N VAL A 656 -5.00 5.78 16.67
CA VAL A 656 -3.81 6.14 15.91
C VAL A 656 -4.13 7.28 14.93
N ASN A 657 -5.28 7.18 14.27
CA ASN A 657 -5.70 8.13 13.24
C ASN A 657 -7.00 8.81 13.67
N LEU A 658 -6.95 10.14 13.83
CA LEU A 658 -8.13 10.97 14.05
C LEU A 658 -8.26 11.99 12.93
N VAL A 659 -9.23 11.76 12.04
CA VAL A 659 -9.45 12.58 10.85
C VAL A 659 -10.87 13.14 10.91
N LEU A 660 -10.97 14.45 11.15
CA LEU A 660 -12.22 15.19 11.31
C LEU A 660 -12.30 16.38 10.34
N GLU A 661 -11.38 16.47 9.39
CA GLU A 661 -11.20 17.62 8.51
C GLU A 661 -12.40 17.85 7.57
N ASP A 662 -12.58 19.10 7.11
CA ASP A 662 -13.63 19.50 6.16
C ASP A 662 -15.04 19.13 6.64
N ASN A 663 -15.39 19.63 7.82
CA ASN A 663 -16.71 19.50 8.44
C ASN A 663 -17.23 20.88 8.91
N SER A 664 -18.32 20.90 9.69
CA SER A 664 -18.84 22.09 10.36
C SER A 664 -18.67 22.03 11.88
N LEU A 665 -17.66 21.30 12.38
CA LEU A 665 -17.35 21.23 13.80
C LEU A 665 -16.93 22.60 14.31
N SER A 666 -17.21 22.88 15.57
CA SER A 666 -17.09 24.20 16.19
C SER A 666 -16.64 24.09 17.63
N GLY A 667 -16.26 25.22 18.23
CA GLY A 667 -15.74 25.26 19.59
C GLY A 667 -14.22 25.11 19.62
N GLU A 668 -13.69 24.92 20.83
CA GLU A 668 -12.25 24.93 21.06
C GLU A 668 -11.62 23.57 20.75
N ILE A 669 -10.43 23.57 20.16
CA ILE A 669 -9.59 22.35 20.06
C ILE A 669 -9.21 21.93 21.49
N PRO A 670 -9.68 20.77 21.98
CA PRO A 670 -9.50 20.43 23.39
C PRO A 670 -8.05 20.09 23.73
N SER A 671 -7.57 20.58 24.88
CA SER A 671 -6.19 20.30 25.34
C SER A 671 -5.94 18.82 25.63
N TRP A 672 -6.97 18.07 26.01
CA TRP A 672 -6.88 16.63 26.28
C TRP A 672 -6.46 15.84 25.04
N LEU A 673 -6.66 16.37 23.83
CA LEU A 673 -6.24 15.70 22.60
C LEU A 673 -4.72 15.46 22.57
N PHE A 674 -3.95 16.37 23.17
CA PHE A 674 -2.49 16.34 23.23
C PHE A 674 -1.91 15.26 24.16
N ASP A 675 -2.73 14.60 24.96
CA ASP A 675 -2.28 13.55 25.88
C ASP A 675 -2.56 12.12 25.36
N ILE A 676 -3.26 11.98 24.23
CA ILE A 676 -3.52 10.67 23.61
C ILE A 676 -2.21 10.14 23.01
N LYS A 677 -1.58 9.18 23.69
CA LYS A 677 -0.20 8.74 23.39
C LYS A 677 -0.02 8.04 22.04
N THR A 678 -1.08 7.45 21.52
CA THR A 678 -1.06 6.58 20.34
C THR A 678 -1.25 7.31 19.02
N LEU A 679 -1.65 8.59 19.05
CA LEU A 679 -1.91 9.36 17.84
C LEU A 679 -0.67 9.47 16.95
N ASN A 680 -0.89 9.27 15.65
CA ASN A 680 0.11 9.37 14.61
C ASN A 680 -0.35 10.31 13.48
N VAL A 681 -1.65 10.28 13.16
CA VAL A 681 -2.29 11.18 12.19
C VAL A 681 -3.35 12.00 12.89
N LEU A 682 -3.28 13.32 12.73
CA LEU A 682 -4.26 14.25 13.29
C LEU A 682 -4.67 15.34 12.29
N TYR A 683 -5.87 15.21 11.73
CA TYR A 683 -6.45 16.17 10.79
C TYR A 683 -7.72 16.78 11.38
N LEU A 684 -7.68 18.08 11.67
CA LEU A 684 -8.80 18.84 12.22
C LEU A 684 -9.25 20.00 11.32
N GLY A 685 -8.55 20.19 10.20
CA GLY A 685 -8.67 21.39 9.40
C GLY A 685 -10.04 21.58 8.72
N GLY A 686 -10.27 22.73 8.09
CA GLY A 686 -11.49 22.98 7.30
C GLY A 686 -12.79 23.00 8.11
N ASN A 687 -12.70 23.16 9.43
CA ASN A 687 -13.83 23.26 10.36
C ASN A 687 -14.05 24.72 10.81
N ARG A 688 -14.95 24.92 11.78
CA ARG A 688 -15.14 26.18 12.54
C ARG A 688 -14.52 26.09 13.93
N LEU A 689 -13.48 25.28 14.07
CA LEU A 689 -12.75 25.09 15.32
C LEU A 689 -11.89 26.32 15.61
N THR A 690 -11.70 26.61 16.91
CA THR A 690 -10.86 27.72 17.35
C THR A 690 -9.69 27.23 18.18
N TRP A 691 -8.51 27.76 17.92
CA TRP A 691 -7.32 27.56 18.72
C TRP A 691 -7.20 28.65 19.82
N LYS A 692 -7.09 28.24 21.09
CA LYS A 692 -6.95 29.18 22.24
C LYS A 692 -5.72 28.92 23.10
N HIS A 693 -4.83 28.02 22.70
CA HIS A 693 -3.68 27.59 23.51
C HIS A 693 -2.39 28.40 23.29
N ASN A 694 -2.47 29.59 22.69
CA ASN A 694 -1.30 30.42 22.35
C ASN A 694 -0.38 30.75 23.53
N ASN A 695 -0.90 30.72 24.77
CA ASN A 695 -0.15 31.00 25.99
C ASN A 695 0.09 29.76 26.87
N SER A 696 -0.37 28.58 26.44
CA SER A 696 -0.27 27.33 27.19
C SER A 696 0.97 26.55 26.74
N ARG A 697 1.78 26.06 27.68
CA ARG A 697 2.84 25.09 27.37
C ARG A 697 2.21 23.73 27.08
N ILE A 698 1.82 23.52 25.84
CA ILE A 698 1.42 22.19 25.36
C ILE A 698 2.66 21.33 25.20
N ALA A 699 2.64 20.15 25.80
CA ALA A 699 3.64 19.11 25.62
C ALA A 699 2.93 17.84 25.15
N PRO A 700 2.84 17.59 23.84
CA PRO A 700 2.13 16.42 23.32
C PRO A 700 2.78 15.13 23.82
N LYS A 701 1.97 14.12 24.15
CA LYS A 701 2.42 12.78 24.55
C LYS A 701 2.50 11.80 23.38
N PHE A 702 2.16 12.27 22.19
CA PHE A 702 2.25 11.54 20.93
C PHE A 702 3.45 12.01 20.10
N THR A 703 3.70 11.26 19.02
CA THR A 703 4.64 11.63 17.97
C THR A 703 3.93 11.46 16.63
N LEU A 704 3.59 12.56 15.97
CA LEU A 704 2.84 12.56 14.72
C LEU A 704 3.76 12.32 13.51
N LEU A 705 3.23 11.59 12.53
CA LEU A 705 3.70 11.52 11.15
C LEU A 705 3.00 12.59 10.29
N GLU A 706 1.73 12.89 10.58
CA GLU A 706 0.93 13.83 9.78
C GLU A 706 0.08 14.75 10.66
N LEU A 707 0.06 16.04 10.33
CA LEU A 707 -0.70 17.07 11.05
C LEU A 707 -1.34 18.07 10.08
N SER A 708 -2.67 18.23 10.21
CA SER A 708 -3.43 19.28 9.54
C SER A 708 -4.24 20.07 10.58
N LEU A 709 -3.90 21.35 10.71
CA LEU A 709 -4.62 22.36 11.48
C LEU A 709 -5.08 23.51 10.57
N ARG A 710 -5.37 23.20 9.31
CA ARG A 710 -5.84 24.18 8.32
C ARG A 710 -7.10 24.88 8.79
N SER A 711 -7.17 26.20 8.77
CA SER A 711 -8.40 26.92 9.15
C SER A 711 -8.94 26.57 10.55
N CYS A 712 -8.03 26.36 11.50
CA CYS A 712 -8.37 26.12 12.92
C CYS A 712 -8.28 27.40 13.77
N GLY A 713 -8.16 28.57 13.13
CA GLY A 713 -8.07 29.86 13.81
C GLY A 713 -6.78 30.03 14.61
N LEU A 714 -5.67 29.45 14.15
CA LEU A 714 -4.36 29.67 14.75
C LEU A 714 -3.96 31.14 14.53
N THR A 715 -3.43 31.79 15.56
CA THR A 715 -2.98 33.19 15.51
C THR A 715 -1.62 33.33 16.16
N GLY A 716 -0.88 34.40 15.87
CA GLY A 716 0.44 34.61 16.45
C GLY A 716 1.51 33.77 15.76
N LYS A 717 2.47 33.22 16.52
CA LYS A 717 3.57 32.41 15.96
C LYS A 717 3.10 31.01 15.61
N VAL A 718 3.82 30.34 14.71
CA VAL A 718 3.70 28.88 14.52
C VAL A 718 3.86 28.18 15.88
N PRO A 719 2.93 27.28 16.28
CA PRO A 719 2.98 26.64 17.59
C PRO A 719 4.28 25.88 17.85
N GLN A 720 5.01 26.29 18.90
CA GLN A 720 6.34 25.75 19.20
C GLN A 720 6.34 24.23 19.49
N TRP A 721 5.24 23.67 19.99
CA TRP A 721 5.18 22.24 20.30
C TRP A 721 5.35 21.36 19.04
N ILE A 722 5.09 21.88 17.85
CA ILE A 722 5.29 21.15 16.58
C ILE A 722 6.77 20.76 16.42
N SER A 723 7.70 21.57 16.94
CA SER A 723 9.13 21.25 16.94
C SER A 723 9.51 19.95 17.68
N SER A 724 8.62 19.41 18.53
CA SER A 724 8.88 18.11 19.17
C SER A 724 8.50 16.90 18.30
N GLN A 725 7.81 17.12 17.19
CA GLN A 725 7.30 16.07 16.30
C GLN A 725 8.39 15.65 15.29
N LYS A 726 9.37 14.87 15.74
CA LYS A 726 10.60 14.56 14.98
C LYS A 726 10.41 13.73 13.71
N TYR A 727 9.30 13.01 13.59
CA TYR A 727 8.99 12.17 12.44
C TYR A 727 7.87 12.76 11.58
N LEU A 728 7.50 14.02 11.83
CA LEU A 728 6.46 14.69 11.07
C LEU A 728 6.92 14.82 9.62
N SER A 729 6.09 14.33 8.70
CA SER A 729 6.34 14.32 7.25
C SER A 729 5.37 15.22 6.50
N TYR A 730 4.13 15.35 6.99
CA TYR A 730 3.08 16.20 6.43
C TYR A 730 2.65 17.26 7.45
N LEU A 731 2.72 18.53 7.05
CA LEU A 731 2.27 19.66 7.85
C LEU A 731 1.43 20.63 7.02
N ASP A 732 0.16 20.77 7.38
CA ASP A 732 -0.76 21.80 6.85
C ASP A 732 -1.22 22.74 7.97
N LEU A 733 -0.78 24.00 7.91
CA LEU A 733 -1.23 25.10 8.76
C LEU A 733 -1.88 26.23 7.94
N SER A 734 -2.35 25.93 6.73
CA SER A 734 -2.89 26.93 5.83
C SER A 734 -4.19 27.56 6.32
N LYS A 735 -4.59 28.70 5.74
CA LYS A 735 -5.86 29.40 6.01
C LYS A 735 -6.03 29.77 7.49
N ASN A 736 -4.96 30.22 8.14
CA ASN A 736 -4.96 30.68 9.52
C ASN A 736 -4.51 32.16 9.58
N GLU A 737 -4.33 32.68 10.79
CA GLU A 737 -3.90 34.06 11.05
C GLU A 737 -2.48 34.06 11.66
N LEU A 738 -1.63 33.11 11.24
CA LEU A 738 -0.24 33.03 11.72
C LEU A 738 0.55 34.23 11.19
N GLN A 739 1.39 34.80 12.04
CA GLN A 739 2.18 36.00 11.78
C GLN A 739 3.63 35.80 12.26
N GLU A 740 4.44 36.86 12.15
CA GLU A 740 5.87 36.88 12.42
C GLU A 740 6.73 36.14 11.37
N THR A 741 8.02 36.02 11.64
CA THR A 741 8.99 35.42 10.72
C THR A 741 8.91 33.91 10.69
N PHE A 742 9.22 33.31 9.54
CA PHE A 742 9.40 31.87 9.40
C PHE A 742 10.34 31.32 10.49
N PRO A 743 9.92 30.36 11.32
CA PRO A 743 10.74 29.87 12.42
C PRO A 743 11.88 28.97 11.92
N PHE A 744 13.08 29.22 12.41
CA PHE A 744 14.28 28.46 12.03
C PHE A 744 14.16 26.96 12.30
N TRP A 745 13.60 26.57 13.45
CA TRP A 745 13.42 25.16 13.79
C TRP A 745 12.52 24.42 12.80
N LEU A 746 11.55 25.10 12.18
CA LEU A 746 10.68 24.50 11.17
C LEU A 746 11.41 24.30 9.85
N ALA A 747 12.38 25.16 9.55
CA ALA A 747 13.25 25.06 8.37
C ALA A 747 14.26 23.91 8.48
N GLU A 748 14.45 23.35 9.68
CA GLU A 748 15.33 22.19 9.94
C GLU A 748 14.54 20.89 10.13
N MET A 749 13.21 20.92 10.05
CA MET A 749 12.40 19.71 10.13
C MET A 749 12.44 18.96 8.79
N GLN A 750 12.56 17.63 8.86
CA GLN A 750 12.60 16.74 7.69
C GLN A 750 11.20 16.46 7.13
N LEU A 751 10.52 17.52 6.68
CA LEU A 751 9.19 17.42 6.10
C LEU A 751 9.28 16.98 4.62
N LEU A 752 8.24 16.26 4.18
CA LEU A 752 7.97 15.97 2.77
C LEU A 752 6.98 16.98 2.20
N TYR A 753 5.97 17.36 2.98
CA TYR A 753 4.90 18.31 2.62
C TYR A 753 4.82 19.43 3.64
N MET A 754 4.94 20.67 3.18
CA MET A 754 4.75 21.86 4.00
C MET A 754 3.79 22.84 3.32
N ILE A 755 2.64 23.07 3.96
CA ILE A 755 1.58 23.95 3.47
C ILE A 755 1.32 25.01 4.54
N LEU A 756 1.76 26.24 4.27
CA LEU A 756 1.61 27.41 5.15
C LEU A 756 0.84 28.56 4.46
N SER A 757 0.17 28.28 3.35
CA SER A 757 -0.52 29.29 2.56
C SER A 757 -1.68 29.96 3.29
N ASP A 758 -2.10 31.15 2.81
CA ASP A 758 -3.19 31.92 3.41
C ASP A 758 -2.94 32.22 4.91
N ASN A 759 -1.85 32.95 5.18
CA ASN A 759 -1.46 33.41 6.51
C ASN A 759 -0.87 34.84 6.41
N HIS A 760 -0.27 35.32 7.50
CA HIS A 760 0.41 36.62 7.61
C HIS A 760 1.90 36.47 7.97
N LEU A 761 2.52 35.33 7.65
CA LEU A 761 3.94 35.09 7.89
C LEU A 761 4.79 36.04 7.04
N ALA A 762 5.91 36.50 7.57
CA ALA A 762 6.71 37.55 6.97
C ALA A 762 8.23 37.27 7.04
N GLY A 763 9.02 38.21 6.53
CA GLY A 763 10.48 38.12 6.51
C GLY A 763 11.03 37.26 5.38
N ALA A 764 12.36 37.10 5.35
CA ALA A 764 13.06 36.31 4.36
C ALA A 764 13.02 34.81 4.66
N LEU A 765 13.04 34.00 3.59
CA LEU A 765 13.14 32.55 3.73
C LEU A 765 14.55 32.15 4.16
N PRO A 766 14.70 31.31 5.19
CA PRO A 766 16.01 30.81 5.61
C PRO A 766 16.58 29.82 4.59
N GLN A 767 17.89 29.87 4.35
CA GLN A 767 18.59 28.93 3.46
C GLN A 767 18.40 27.46 3.87
N GLN A 768 18.25 27.20 5.17
CA GLN A 768 18.09 25.87 5.76
C GLN A 768 16.89 25.12 5.18
N LEU A 769 15.82 25.86 4.84
CA LEU A 769 14.58 25.28 4.29
C LEU A 769 14.84 24.45 3.02
N PHE A 770 15.85 24.79 2.24
CA PHE A 770 16.15 24.17 0.95
C PHE A 770 17.26 23.12 1.02
N LYS A 771 17.61 22.63 2.21
CA LYS A 771 18.61 21.57 2.41
C LYS A 771 18.00 20.19 2.65
N ASP A 772 16.68 20.10 2.70
CA ASP A 772 15.92 18.95 3.20
C ASP A 772 15.14 18.20 2.11
N THR A 773 14.36 17.21 2.52
CA THR A 773 13.61 16.22 1.72
C THR A 773 12.29 16.73 1.12
N LEU A 774 12.07 18.06 1.07
CA LEU A 774 10.79 18.62 0.64
C LEU A 774 10.44 18.18 -0.79
N THR A 775 9.21 17.71 -0.94
CA THR A 775 8.60 17.38 -2.24
C THR A 775 7.50 18.37 -2.61
N PHE A 776 6.81 18.93 -1.61
CA PHE A 776 5.74 19.90 -1.78
C PHE A 776 5.92 21.08 -0.83
N LEU A 777 5.97 22.29 -1.37
CA LEU A 777 6.08 23.52 -0.59
C LEU A 777 5.09 24.57 -1.09
N ASP A 778 4.11 24.92 -0.25
CA ASP A 778 3.18 26.02 -0.49
C ASP A 778 3.26 27.08 0.61
N LEU A 779 3.80 28.23 0.23
CA LEU A 779 3.93 29.44 1.04
C LEU A 779 3.11 30.61 0.47
N SER A 780 2.18 30.32 -0.45
CA SER A 780 1.40 31.35 -1.14
C SER A 780 0.53 32.19 -0.21
N ARG A 781 0.15 33.40 -0.62
CA ARG A 781 -0.76 34.30 0.12
C ARG A 781 -0.28 34.55 1.55
N ASN A 782 0.93 35.10 1.65
CA ASN A 782 1.60 35.50 2.90
C ASN A 782 2.26 36.88 2.72
N ASN A 783 3.06 37.31 3.69
CA ASN A 783 3.79 38.57 3.68
C ASN A 783 5.32 38.36 3.62
N PHE A 784 5.79 37.21 3.10
CA PHE A 784 7.23 36.94 2.95
C PHE A 784 7.89 37.98 2.02
N SER A 785 9.15 38.31 2.28
CA SER A 785 9.90 39.32 1.52
C SER A 785 11.38 38.93 1.40
N GLY A 786 12.20 39.75 0.75
CA GLY A 786 13.59 39.39 0.47
C GLY A 786 13.77 38.69 -0.87
N GLU A 787 15.02 38.40 -1.21
CA GLU A 787 15.37 37.59 -2.38
C GLU A 787 15.21 36.10 -2.06
N LEU A 788 14.94 35.28 -3.08
CA LEU A 788 14.98 33.83 -2.91
C LEU A 788 16.43 33.39 -2.65
N PRO A 789 16.68 32.49 -1.70
CA PRO A 789 18.03 32.03 -1.42
C PRO A 789 18.67 31.31 -2.62
N GLU A 790 19.95 31.58 -2.91
CA GLU A 790 20.65 30.95 -4.03
C GLU A 790 20.75 29.42 -3.86
N ASN A 791 20.61 28.85 -2.67
CA ASN A 791 20.62 27.40 -2.46
C ASN A 791 19.24 26.74 -2.66
N ILE A 792 18.23 27.45 -3.15
CA ILE A 792 16.91 26.87 -3.45
C ILE A 792 17.01 25.67 -4.41
N GLY A 793 17.98 25.69 -5.32
CA GLY A 793 18.28 24.59 -6.24
C GLY A 793 18.70 23.28 -5.58
N ASP A 794 19.19 23.32 -4.34
CA ASP A 794 19.59 22.12 -3.59
C ASP A 794 18.36 21.25 -3.24
N ALA A 795 17.18 21.86 -3.14
CA ALA A 795 15.89 21.18 -2.92
C ALA A 795 15.36 20.53 -4.20
N ASN A 796 16.18 19.66 -4.82
CA ASN A 796 15.90 19.08 -6.14
C ASN A 796 14.80 18.01 -6.17
N GLN A 797 14.26 17.63 -5.00
CA GLN A 797 13.13 16.73 -4.84
C GLN A 797 11.78 17.44 -4.89
N ILE A 798 11.75 18.78 -4.82
CA ILE A 798 10.51 19.55 -4.89
C ILE A 798 9.86 19.35 -6.27
N ILE A 799 8.64 18.82 -6.25
CA ILE A 799 7.76 18.66 -7.41
C ILE A 799 6.84 19.88 -7.54
N VAL A 800 6.35 20.40 -6.42
CA VAL A 800 5.43 21.54 -6.37
C VAL A 800 5.99 22.65 -5.50
N LEU A 801 6.20 23.82 -6.11
CA LEU A 801 6.63 25.04 -5.44
C LEU A 801 5.65 26.19 -5.68
N MET A 802 4.95 26.61 -4.62
CA MET A 802 3.97 27.68 -4.65
C MET A 802 4.38 28.81 -3.70
N LEU A 803 4.71 29.97 -4.27
CA LEU A 803 5.19 31.16 -3.56
C LEU A 803 4.37 32.42 -3.92
N SER A 804 3.23 32.24 -4.57
CA SER A 804 2.44 33.36 -5.12
C SER A 804 1.86 34.28 -4.05
N GLU A 805 1.57 35.53 -4.44
CA GLU A 805 0.96 36.55 -3.56
C GLU A 805 1.78 36.81 -2.29
N ASN A 806 3.05 37.18 -2.47
CA ASN A 806 3.99 37.57 -1.42
C ASN A 806 4.71 38.88 -1.82
N ASN A 807 5.74 39.26 -1.08
CA ASN A 807 6.59 40.44 -1.37
C ASN A 807 8.04 40.06 -1.75
N PHE A 808 8.28 38.87 -2.32
CA PHE A 808 9.61 38.49 -2.78
C PHE A 808 10.08 39.41 -3.91
N PHE A 809 11.37 39.72 -3.95
CA PHE A 809 11.99 40.58 -4.97
C PHE A 809 13.33 40.01 -5.47
N GLY A 810 13.99 40.72 -6.37
CA GLY A 810 15.26 40.29 -6.96
C GLY A 810 15.07 39.42 -8.20
N THR A 811 16.15 38.80 -8.68
CA THR A 811 16.13 37.88 -9.83
C THR A 811 15.82 36.45 -9.40
N LEU A 812 15.43 35.58 -10.33
CA LEU A 812 15.34 34.15 -10.05
C LEU A 812 16.74 33.54 -9.88
N PRO A 813 17.02 32.81 -8.79
CA PRO A 813 18.30 32.13 -8.59
C PRO A 813 18.67 31.20 -9.74
N SER A 814 19.95 31.22 -10.12
CA SER A 814 20.45 30.37 -11.21
C SER A 814 20.40 28.88 -10.84
N SER A 815 20.55 28.58 -9.55
CA SER A 815 20.48 27.23 -8.98
C SER A 815 19.13 26.54 -9.18
N MET A 816 18.03 27.26 -9.43
CA MET A 816 16.73 26.64 -9.72
C MET A 816 16.79 25.70 -10.95
N SER A 817 17.80 25.85 -11.81
CA SER A 817 18.08 24.90 -12.89
C SER A 817 18.44 23.48 -12.41
N TYR A 818 18.83 23.31 -11.15
CA TYR A 818 19.11 22.02 -10.52
C TYR A 818 17.86 21.31 -9.98
N MET A 819 16.70 21.96 -9.97
CA MET A 819 15.43 21.39 -9.49
C MET A 819 14.79 20.48 -10.57
N GLN A 820 15.36 19.29 -10.74
CA GLN A 820 14.99 18.37 -11.84
C GLN A 820 13.60 17.74 -11.69
N SER A 821 13.08 17.63 -10.46
CA SER A 821 11.78 17.02 -10.18
C SER A 821 10.62 18.00 -10.30
N LEU A 822 10.89 19.29 -10.53
CA LEU A 822 9.88 20.34 -10.50
C LEU A 822 8.88 20.20 -11.65
N GLU A 823 7.61 20.02 -11.31
CA GLU A 823 6.48 19.91 -12.24
C GLU A 823 5.57 21.15 -12.18
N LEU A 824 5.44 21.77 -11.00
CA LEU A 824 4.63 22.98 -10.79
C LEU A 824 5.44 24.09 -10.12
N LEU A 825 5.45 25.26 -10.76
CA LEU A 825 6.06 26.48 -10.22
C LEU A 825 5.10 27.67 -10.33
N ASP A 826 4.65 28.17 -9.18
CA ASP A 826 3.87 29.41 -9.09
C ASP A 826 4.59 30.44 -8.21
N ILE A 827 5.08 31.51 -8.84
CA ILE A 827 5.74 32.65 -8.18
C ILE A 827 4.99 33.96 -8.47
N SER A 828 3.73 33.86 -8.90
CA SER A 828 2.96 35.00 -9.37
C SER A 828 2.64 36.02 -8.27
N LYS A 829 2.30 37.25 -8.66
CA LYS A 829 1.96 38.34 -7.73
C LYS A 829 3.03 38.58 -6.66
N ASN A 830 4.27 38.76 -7.12
CA ASN A 830 5.43 39.14 -6.30
C ASN A 830 6.10 40.38 -6.94
N LYS A 831 7.35 40.68 -6.55
CA LYS A 831 8.17 41.78 -7.09
C LYS A 831 9.45 41.26 -7.74
N PHE A 832 9.45 40.03 -8.27
CA PHE A 832 10.60 39.48 -8.98
C PHE A 832 10.89 40.30 -10.24
N SER A 833 12.16 40.44 -10.60
CA SER A 833 12.64 41.30 -11.69
C SER A 833 13.78 40.64 -12.46
N GLY A 834 14.30 41.31 -13.49
CA GLY A 834 15.38 40.81 -14.33
C GLY A 834 14.90 40.22 -15.66
N ASP A 835 15.86 39.88 -16.51
CA ASP A 835 15.70 39.40 -17.88
C ASP A 835 16.39 38.04 -18.14
N THR A 836 16.99 37.46 -17.10
CA THR A 836 17.63 36.14 -17.13
C THR A 836 16.80 35.14 -16.34
N PHE A 837 16.67 33.93 -16.90
CA PHE A 837 15.83 32.87 -16.34
C PHE A 837 16.63 31.56 -16.24
N PRO A 838 16.49 30.80 -15.14
CA PRO A 838 17.06 29.48 -15.04
C PRO A 838 16.47 28.55 -16.10
N VAL A 839 17.28 27.59 -16.56
CA VAL A 839 16.83 26.54 -17.49
C VAL A 839 16.30 25.38 -16.66
N PHE A 840 14.98 25.26 -16.58
CA PHE A 840 14.32 24.18 -15.86
C PHE A 840 14.43 22.85 -16.62
N GLY A 841 14.29 21.73 -15.89
CA GLY A 841 14.26 20.40 -16.47
C GLY A 841 13.03 20.12 -17.34
N ASP A 842 13.03 18.98 -18.03
CA ASP A 842 11.95 18.58 -18.95
C ASP A 842 10.64 18.19 -18.23
N GLY A 843 10.60 18.13 -16.89
CA GLY A 843 9.43 17.76 -16.09
C GLY A 843 8.37 18.86 -15.94
N LEU A 844 8.72 20.13 -16.14
CA LEU A 844 7.86 21.26 -15.79
C LEU A 844 6.56 21.31 -16.63
N GLU A 845 5.41 21.22 -15.96
CA GLU A 845 4.08 21.19 -16.58
C GLU A 845 3.30 22.50 -16.39
N LEU A 846 3.40 23.13 -15.21
CA LEU A 846 2.72 24.38 -14.90
C LEU A 846 3.71 25.46 -14.46
N VAL A 847 3.68 26.60 -15.15
CA VAL A 847 4.51 27.77 -14.86
C VAL A 847 3.66 29.02 -14.75
N ASN A 848 3.69 29.67 -13.59
CA ASN A 848 3.03 30.93 -13.37
C ASN A 848 3.99 31.99 -12.82
N PHE A 849 4.45 32.87 -13.72
CA PHE A 849 5.31 34.02 -13.42
C PHE A 849 4.54 35.34 -13.47
N SER A 850 3.22 35.28 -13.61
CA SER A 850 2.41 36.47 -13.87
C SER A 850 2.46 37.49 -12.72
N SER A 851 2.24 38.75 -13.03
CA SER A 851 2.14 39.84 -12.05
C SER A 851 3.44 40.01 -11.23
N ASN A 852 4.55 40.20 -11.94
CA ASN A 852 5.88 40.49 -11.40
C ASN A 852 6.48 41.70 -12.16
N GLU A 853 7.78 41.96 -11.97
CA GLU A 853 8.53 43.03 -12.63
C GLU A 853 9.56 42.49 -13.66
N PHE A 854 9.40 41.26 -14.15
CA PHE A 854 10.29 40.68 -15.16
C PHE A 854 10.29 41.50 -16.46
N SER A 855 11.46 41.64 -17.09
CA SER A 855 11.69 42.49 -18.27
C SER A 855 12.46 41.75 -19.37
N GLY A 856 12.69 42.41 -20.50
CA GLY A 856 13.40 41.84 -21.65
C GLY A 856 12.49 40.97 -22.52
N GLU A 857 13.09 40.09 -23.33
CA GLU A 857 12.33 39.17 -24.20
C GLU A 857 11.71 38.03 -23.38
N ILE A 858 10.59 37.49 -23.87
CA ILE A 858 9.95 36.31 -23.27
C ILE A 858 10.90 35.10 -23.38
N PRO A 859 11.18 34.39 -22.27
CA PRO A 859 12.07 33.23 -22.31
C PRO A 859 11.52 32.12 -23.20
N ALA A 860 12.43 31.43 -23.90
CA ALA A 860 12.08 30.40 -24.89
C ALA A 860 12.48 28.98 -24.47
N THR A 861 12.83 28.80 -23.20
CA THR A 861 13.47 27.59 -22.61
C THR A 861 12.50 26.71 -21.83
N PHE A 862 11.19 26.83 -22.05
CA PHE A 862 10.18 26.00 -21.37
C PHE A 862 10.18 24.54 -21.88
N SER A 863 9.82 23.61 -21.00
CA SER A 863 9.71 22.17 -21.32
C SER A 863 8.60 21.90 -22.33
N LYS A 864 8.78 20.86 -23.17
CA LYS A 864 7.71 20.35 -24.05
C LYS A 864 6.50 19.78 -23.30
N ARG A 865 6.67 19.42 -22.02
CA ARG A 865 5.59 18.97 -21.14
C ARG A 865 4.73 20.11 -20.61
N THR A 866 5.17 21.36 -20.74
CA THR A 866 4.40 22.53 -20.26
C THR A 866 2.99 22.53 -20.85
N ARG A 867 1.99 22.45 -19.95
CA ARG A 867 0.55 22.52 -20.23
C ARG A 867 0.00 23.91 -19.94
N VAL A 868 0.51 24.59 -18.91
CA VAL A 868 0.03 25.90 -18.47
C VAL A 868 1.20 26.87 -18.36
N LEU A 869 1.09 28.01 -19.05
CA LEU A 869 2.12 29.05 -19.07
C LEU A 869 1.50 30.45 -18.89
N PHE A 870 1.69 31.04 -17.72
CA PHE A 870 1.19 32.37 -17.38
C PHE A 870 2.34 33.34 -17.12
N LEU A 871 2.48 34.33 -18.01
CA LEU A 871 3.54 35.35 -17.95
C LEU A 871 2.99 36.78 -17.95
N GLY A 872 1.66 36.94 -17.97
CA GLY A 872 1.00 38.24 -18.04
C GLY A 872 1.31 39.17 -16.87
N ASN A 873 1.01 40.47 -17.02
CA ASN A 873 1.30 41.53 -16.05
C ASN A 873 2.79 41.59 -15.67
N ASN A 874 3.67 41.62 -16.66
CA ASN A 874 5.11 41.81 -16.51
C ASN A 874 5.57 42.92 -17.46
N ARG A 875 6.87 43.25 -17.44
CA ARG A 875 7.51 44.23 -18.33
C ARG A 875 8.19 43.57 -19.55
N PHE A 876 7.78 42.35 -19.91
CA PHE A 876 8.28 41.68 -21.11
C PHE A 876 7.95 42.48 -22.38
N GLU A 877 8.89 42.51 -23.32
CA GLU A 877 8.73 43.16 -24.61
C GLU A 877 9.31 42.34 -25.77
N GLY A 878 9.07 42.80 -27.01
CA GLY A 878 9.58 42.16 -28.22
C GLY A 878 8.57 41.20 -28.87
N ALA A 879 9.07 40.24 -29.66
CA ALA A 879 8.23 39.30 -30.40
C ALA A 879 7.98 38.01 -29.59
N LEU A 880 6.83 37.36 -29.82
CA LEU A 880 6.55 36.06 -29.22
C LEU A 880 7.53 34.99 -29.75
N PRO A 881 8.20 34.20 -28.89
CA PRO A 881 9.22 33.26 -29.33
C PRO A 881 8.65 32.17 -30.25
N ARG A 882 9.18 32.05 -31.46
CA ARG A 882 8.76 30.99 -32.42
C ARG A 882 8.95 29.58 -31.87
N LYS A 883 9.85 29.38 -30.90
CA LYS A 883 10.09 28.10 -30.21
C LYS A 883 8.86 27.59 -29.45
N PHE A 884 7.88 28.45 -29.13
CA PHE A 884 6.63 28.02 -28.48
C PHE A 884 5.84 27.01 -29.32
N ILE A 885 6.09 26.92 -30.63
CA ILE A 885 5.56 25.84 -31.49
C ILE A 885 5.91 24.42 -30.99
N ASN A 886 6.97 24.29 -30.18
CA ASN A 886 7.41 23.01 -29.64
C ASN A 886 6.67 22.61 -28.35
N LEU A 887 5.87 23.51 -27.76
CA LEU A 887 5.06 23.25 -26.56
C LEU A 887 3.78 22.52 -26.98
N ILE A 888 3.94 21.28 -27.46
CA ILE A 888 2.86 20.49 -28.07
C ILE A 888 1.75 20.12 -27.08
N ASN A 889 2.03 20.13 -25.78
CA ASN A 889 1.07 19.86 -24.71
C ASN A 889 0.42 21.15 -24.15
N LEU A 890 0.75 22.33 -24.69
CA LEU A 890 0.28 23.60 -24.14
C LEU A 890 -1.23 23.75 -24.30
N GLU A 891 -1.92 23.75 -23.18
CA GLU A 891 -3.37 23.92 -23.06
C GLU A 891 -3.73 25.36 -22.72
N GLN A 892 -2.88 26.10 -22.01
CA GLN A 892 -3.20 27.44 -21.54
C GLN A 892 -2.03 28.39 -21.65
N LEU A 893 -2.28 29.55 -22.27
CA LEU A 893 -1.29 30.60 -22.46
C LEU A 893 -1.88 31.97 -22.10
N ASP A 894 -1.34 32.60 -21.04
CA ASP A 894 -1.70 33.96 -20.64
C ASP A 894 -0.50 34.90 -20.70
N LEU A 895 -0.57 35.86 -21.62
CA LEU A 895 0.43 36.90 -21.86
C LEU A 895 -0.17 38.29 -21.76
N ARG A 896 -1.27 38.47 -21.00
CA ARG A 896 -1.93 39.77 -20.90
C ARG A 896 -1.02 40.87 -20.35
N ASN A 897 -1.25 42.11 -20.75
CA ASN A 897 -0.57 43.29 -20.22
C ASN A 897 0.97 43.20 -20.27
N ILE A 898 1.52 42.69 -21.38
CA ILE A 898 2.96 42.78 -21.72
C ILE A 898 3.10 43.46 -23.10
N LYS A 899 4.31 43.73 -23.59
CA LYS A 899 4.51 44.48 -24.85
C LYS A 899 4.94 43.58 -26.01
N ILE A 900 3.99 42.84 -26.60
CA ILE A 900 4.22 42.00 -27.79
C ILE A 900 4.05 42.83 -29.07
N GLU A 901 5.15 43.17 -29.73
CA GLU A 901 5.11 43.93 -30.97
C GLU A 901 4.86 43.03 -32.19
N GLY A 902 4.12 43.55 -33.19
CA GLY A 902 3.90 42.88 -34.47
C GLY A 902 2.48 42.33 -34.68
N GLU A 903 2.34 41.45 -35.68
CA GLU A 903 1.07 40.81 -36.02
C GLU A 903 0.77 39.60 -35.11
N PHE A 904 -0.49 39.17 -35.11
CA PHE A 904 -0.90 37.93 -34.43
C PHE A 904 0.02 36.74 -34.83
N PRO A 905 0.64 36.04 -33.86
CA PRO A 905 1.61 34.99 -34.18
C PRO A 905 0.97 33.76 -34.83
N LYS A 906 1.08 33.65 -36.16
CA LYS A 906 0.44 32.57 -36.95
C LYS A 906 0.81 31.16 -36.49
N PHE A 907 1.98 30.95 -35.88
CA PHE A 907 2.40 29.63 -35.41
C PHE A 907 1.54 29.10 -34.25
N LEU A 908 0.88 29.97 -33.48
CA LEU A 908 0.01 29.55 -32.37
C LEU A 908 -1.11 28.63 -32.87
N SER A 909 -1.61 28.86 -34.09
CA SER A 909 -2.61 27.99 -34.74
C SER A 909 -2.19 26.53 -34.95
N LYS A 910 -0.91 26.20 -34.71
CA LYS A 910 -0.39 24.83 -34.79
C LYS A 910 -0.44 24.09 -33.45
N ILE A 911 -0.75 24.77 -32.36
CA ILE A 911 -0.86 24.20 -31.02
C ILE A 911 -2.33 23.82 -30.79
N SER A 912 -2.76 22.69 -31.36
CA SER A 912 -4.17 22.27 -31.34
C SER A 912 -4.71 21.91 -29.96
N THR A 913 -3.81 21.68 -28.99
CA THR A 913 -4.11 21.40 -27.59
C THR A 913 -4.59 22.63 -26.82
N LEU A 914 -4.38 23.84 -27.35
CA LEU A 914 -4.68 25.09 -26.67
C LEU A 914 -6.18 25.28 -26.43
N GLN A 915 -6.54 25.47 -25.16
CA GLN A 915 -7.88 25.70 -24.65
C GLN A 915 -8.10 27.16 -24.23
N ILE A 916 -7.05 27.80 -23.70
CA ILE A 916 -7.11 29.19 -23.22
C ILE A 916 -5.98 29.99 -23.85
N LEU A 917 -6.34 31.10 -24.51
CA LEU A 917 -5.39 32.05 -25.07
C LEU A 917 -5.76 33.48 -24.66
N SER A 918 -4.89 34.11 -23.88
CA SER A 918 -5.00 35.51 -23.48
C SER A 918 -3.80 36.32 -23.99
N LEU A 919 -4.05 37.23 -24.92
CA LEU A 919 -3.12 38.22 -25.46
C LEU A 919 -3.68 39.63 -25.25
N ARG A 920 -4.45 39.83 -24.18
CA ARG A 920 -5.08 41.11 -23.86
C ARG A 920 -4.04 42.18 -23.62
N ASN A 921 -4.22 43.37 -24.19
CA ASN A 921 -3.33 44.51 -23.96
C ASN A 921 -1.86 44.18 -24.26
N THR A 922 -1.60 43.64 -25.45
CA THR A 922 -0.27 43.23 -25.89
C THR A 922 0.37 44.12 -26.95
N SER A 923 -0.32 45.13 -27.48
CA SER A 923 0.12 45.98 -28.61
C SER A 923 0.11 45.31 -29.98
N LEU A 924 -0.55 44.17 -30.13
CA LEU A 924 -0.68 43.48 -31.41
C LEU A 924 -1.39 44.34 -32.46
N GLN A 925 -0.93 44.27 -33.71
CA GLN A 925 -1.47 45.01 -34.85
C GLN A 925 -1.79 44.12 -36.05
N GLY A 926 -2.33 44.70 -37.11
CA GLY A 926 -2.68 43.97 -38.33
C GLY A 926 -3.97 43.15 -38.20
N PRO A 927 -4.32 42.36 -39.23
CA PRO A 927 -5.56 41.61 -39.24
C PRO A 927 -5.53 40.37 -38.35
N LEU A 928 -6.69 40.02 -37.78
CA LEU A 928 -6.89 38.71 -37.15
C LEU A 928 -6.84 37.62 -38.23
N PRO A 929 -5.99 36.60 -38.14
CA PRO A 929 -5.80 35.67 -39.23
C PRO A 929 -6.81 34.52 -39.19
N SER A 930 -7.27 34.07 -40.36
CA SER A 930 -8.32 33.03 -40.49
C SER A 930 -7.90 31.64 -39.95
N ASN A 931 -6.60 31.38 -39.85
CA ASN A 931 -6.08 30.13 -39.30
C ASN A 931 -6.30 29.97 -37.78
N ILE A 932 -6.80 30.99 -37.08
CA ILE A 932 -7.21 30.87 -35.67
C ILE A 932 -8.27 29.77 -35.46
N ALA A 933 -9.07 29.50 -36.49
CA ALA A 933 -10.05 28.43 -36.54
C ALA A 933 -9.47 27.01 -36.35
N LYS A 934 -8.15 26.84 -36.52
CA LYS A 934 -7.47 25.55 -36.31
C LYS A 934 -7.29 25.17 -34.85
N LEU A 935 -7.50 26.10 -33.92
CA LEU A 935 -7.44 25.85 -32.49
C LEU A 935 -8.72 25.13 -32.02
N SER A 936 -8.87 23.86 -32.41
CA SER A 936 -10.11 23.09 -32.23
C SER A 936 -10.52 22.91 -30.77
N ASN A 937 -9.58 22.99 -29.83
CA ASN A 937 -9.86 22.82 -28.40
C ASN A 937 -10.07 24.16 -27.67
N LEU A 938 -9.96 25.30 -28.37
CA LEU A 938 -10.04 26.62 -27.77
C LEU A 938 -11.43 26.86 -27.18
N ARG A 939 -11.46 27.40 -25.96
CA ARG A 939 -12.67 27.74 -25.21
C ARG A 939 -12.68 29.19 -24.76
N ILE A 940 -11.50 29.74 -24.46
CA ILE A 940 -11.34 31.14 -24.05
C ILE A 940 -10.34 31.80 -24.98
N LEU A 941 -10.80 32.87 -25.65
CA LEU A 941 -9.96 33.75 -26.46
C LEU A 941 -10.14 35.20 -26.00
N ASP A 942 -9.12 35.76 -25.34
CA ASP A 942 -9.07 37.18 -24.99
C ASP A 942 -7.91 37.86 -25.73
N ILE A 943 -8.25 38.61 -26.77
CA ILE A 943 -7.30 39.45 -27.53
C ILE A 943 -7.70 40.93 -27.47
N SER A 944 -8.40 41.30 -26.40
CA SER A 944 -8.92 42.64 -26.21
C SER A 944 -7.82 43.68 -25.94
N ASN A 945 -8.14 44.95 -26.14
CA ASN A 945 -7.25 46.08 -25.89
C ASN A 945 -5.95 46.07 -26.73
N ASN A 946 -6.06 45.77 -28.02
CA ASN A 946 -4.94 45.75 -28.96
C ASN A 946 -5.16 46.77 -30.09
N ASN A 947 -4.31 46.72 -31.11
CA ASN A 947 -4.35 47.56 -32.31
C ASN A 947 -4.74 46.76 -33.57
N LEU A 948 -5.51 45.68 -33.41
CA LEU A 948 -5.91 44.80 -34.52
C LEU A 948 -6.84 45.55 -35.49
N THR A 949 -6.62 45.38 -36.79
CA THR A 949 -7.33 46.05 -37.88
C THR A 949 -8.03 45.04 -38.81
N GLY A 950 -8.75 45.51 -39.83
CA GLY A 950 -9.43 44.64 -40.78
C GLY A 950 -10.72 44.02 -40.23
N SER A 951 -11.31 43.10 -40.99
CA SER A 951 -12.57 42.44 -40.64
C SER A 951 -12.36 41.21 -39.76
N ILE A 952 -13.39 40.87 -38.98
CA ILE A 952 -13.44 39.60 -38.24
C ILE A 952 -13.53 38.45 -39.28
N PRO A 953 -12.61 37.46 -39.27
CA PRO A 953 -12.63 36.34 -40.21
C PRO A 953 -13.89 35.48 -40.04
N GLN A 954 -14.46 35.02 -41.16
CA GLN A 954 -15.63 34.11 -41.12
C GLN A 954 -15.26 32.76 -40.48
N GLU A 955 -14.02 32.31 -40.67
CA GLU A 955 -13.53 31.05 -40.14
C GLU A 955 -13.55 30.99 -38.60
N LEU A 956 -13.64 32.14 -37.91
CA LEU A 956 -13.77 32.18 -36.45
C LEU A 956 -14.98 31.36 -35.95
N GLY A 957 -16.05 31.27 -36.75
CA GLY A 957 -17.22 30.44 -36.45
C GLY A 957 -16.98 28.93 -36.48
N ASN A 958 -15.79 28.47 -36.87
CA ASN A 958 -15.45 27.05 -37.02
C ASN A 958 -14.62 26.49 -35.85
N ILE A 959 -14.48 27.21 -34.74
CA ILE A 959 -13.74 26.74 -33.55
C ILE A 959 -14.59 25.69 -32.82
N THR A 960 -14.30 24.41 -33.05
CA THR A 960 -15.09 23.28 -32.55
C THR A 960 -15.29 23.28 -31.04
N GLY A 961 -14.27 23.62 -30.26
CA GLY A 961 -14.33 23.68 -28.79
C GLY A 961 -15.23 24.78 -28.23
N MET A 962 -15.65 25.74 -29.07
CA MET A 962 -16.67 26.74 -28.76
C MET A 962 -18.03 26.44 -29.41
N ILE A 963 -18.12 25.40 -30.27
CA ILE A 963 -19.38 24.92 -30.86
C ILE A 963 -20.03 23.91 -29.91
N ASP A 964 -19.34 22.81 -29.62
CA ASP A 964 -19.80 21.74 -28.75
C ASP A 964 -18.81 21.56 -27.59
N VAL A 965 -19.25 21.79 -26.36
CA VAL A 965 -18.39 21.68 -25.16
C VAL A 965 -18.29 20.19 -24.76
N PRO A 966 -17.12 19.53 -24.89
CA PRO A 966 -16.97 18.14 -24.45
C PRO A 966 -17.12 18.04 -22.93
N THR A 967 -17.95 17.09 -22.46
CA THR A 967 -18.28 16.85 -21.04
C THR A 967 -17.16 16.18 -20.22
N ASN A 968 -16.09 15.69 -20.87
CA ASN A 968 -15.01 14.93 -20.21
C ASN A 968 -13.66 15.65 -20.29
N VAL A 969 -13.51 16.81 -19.64
CA VAL A 969 -12.19 17.44 -19.51
C VAL A 969 -11.91 17.78 -18.05
N SER A 970 -11.18 16.89 -17.37
CA SER A 970 -10.45 17.24 -16.15
C SER A 970 -9.27 18.13 -16.56
N ILE A 971 -9.39 19.44 -16.39
CA ILE A 971 -8.37 20.43 -16.82
C ILE A 971 -7.08 20.29 -15.98
N LEU A 972 -7.19 19.70 -14.80
CA LEU A 972 -6.07 19.28 -13.97
C LEU A 972 -6.38 17.84 -13.56
N GLN A 973 -5.61 16.85 -14.01
CA GLN A 973 -5.50 15.63 -13.22
C GLN A 973 -5.02 16.12 -11.85
N SER A 974 -5.75 15.79 -10.79
CA SER A 974 -5.25 15.98 -9.43
C SER A 974 -3.82 15.46 -9.41
N TYR A 975 -2.84 16.34 -9.14
CA TYR A 975 -1.47 15.92 -8.93
C TYR A 975 -1.47 15.07 -7.65
N SER A 976 -1.69 13.78 -7.82
CA SER A 976 -1.64 12.78 -6.76
C SER A 976 -0.17 12.47 -6.50
N THR A 977 0.56 13.44 -5.96
CA THR A 977 1.93 13.22 -5.51
C THR A 977 1.87 12.68 -4.08
N ALA A 978 1.50 11.40 -3.90
CA ALA A 978 1.90 10.50 -2.82
C ALA A 978 0.94 9.28 -2.70
N PRO A 979 1.46 8.03 -2.69
CA PRO A 979 0.67 6.82 -2.39
C PRO A 979 0.59 6.50 -0.87
N PHE A 980 0.83 7.46 0.02
CA PHE A 980 0.96 7.19 1.48
C PHE A 980 0.12 8.09 2.40
N VAL A 981 -0.68 9.01 1.87
CA VAL A 981 -1.65 9.72 2.70
C VAL A 981 -2.77 8.74 3.01
N VAL A 982 -3.12 8.62 4.30
CA VAL A 982 -4.33 7.90 4.71
C VAL A 982 -5.50 8.58 3.99
N ASP A 983 -6.05 7.85 3.04
CA ASP A 983 -7.10 8.27 2.13
C ASP A 983 -6.67 9.27 1.04
N GLU A 984 -7.13 9.01 -0.19
CA GLU A 984 -6.88 9.83 -1.39
C GLU A 984 -7.44 11.23 -1.20
N THR A 985 -6.70 12.10 -0.51
CA THR A 985 -6.92 13.54 -0.52
C THR A 985 -6.08 14.08 -1.68
N PRO A 986 -6.63 14.17 -2.92
CA PRO A 986 -5.93 14.85 -3.98
C PRO A 986 -5.58 16.24 -3.45
N ILE A 987 -4.29 16.55 -3.42
CA ILE A 987 -3.86 17.92 -3.15
C ILE A 987 -4.46 18.74 -4.28
N HIS A 988 -5.56 19.44 -3.95
CA HIS A 988 -6.21 20.33 -4.87
C HIS A 988 -5.24 21.48 -5.07
N VAL A 989 -4.41 21.37 -6.12
CA VAL A 989 -3.78 22.55 -6.72
C VAL A 989 -4.92 23.51 -6.94
N SER A 990 -4.92 24.56 -6.11
CA SER A 990 -6.00 25.52 -5.98
C SER A 990 -6.52 25.87 -7.36
N GLU A 991 -7.85 25.75 -7.52
CA GLU A 991 -8.64 26.00 -8.73
C GLU A 991 -7.90 26.92 -9.71
N LEU A 992 -7.65 26.46 -10.94
CA LEU A 992 -6.95 27.31 -11.90
C LEU A 992 -7.79 28.57 -12.14
N ILE A 993 -7.27 29.71 -11.66
CA ILE A 993 -7.96 30.99 -11.71
C ILE A 993 -7.61 31.70 -13.00
N VAL A 994 -8.58 31.82 -13.91
CA VAL A 994 -8.48 32.72 -15.06
C VAL A 994 -8.94 34.10 -14.60
N ASP A 995 -8.01 35.05 -14.47
CA ASP A 995 -8.37 36.43 -14.19
C ASP A 995 -8.77 37.14 -15.50
N TRP A 996 -10.07 37.38 -15.64
CA TRP A 996 -10.67 38.11 -16.75
C TRP A 996 -11.31 39.40 -16.25
N LYS A 997 -10.77 40.56 -16.68
CA LYS A 997 -11.31 41.90 -16.36
C LYS A 997 -11.61 42.13 -14.86
N ARG A 998 -10.71 41.67 -13.96
CA ARG A 998 -10.86 41.73 -12.48
C ARG A 998 -11.89 40.75 -11.91
N SER A 999 -12.37 39.81 -12.71
CA SER A 999 -13.13 38.65 -12.25
C SER A 999 -12.20 37.44 -12.23
N MET A 1000 -12.08 36.81 -11.08
CA MET A 1000 -11.40 35.52 -10.94
C MET A 1000 -12.40 34.42 -11.33
N LEU A 1001 -12.18 33.77 -12.47
CA LEU A 1001 -12.93 32.60 -12.89
C LEU A 1001 -12.17 31.36 -12.41
N ALA A 1002 -12.65 30.74 -11.34
CA ALA A 1002 -12.18 29.43 -10.94
C ALA A 1002 -12.65 28.39 -11.95
N LEU A 1003 -11.72 27.72 -12.64
CA LEU A 1003 -12.04 26.53 -13.41
C LEU A 1003 -11.96 25.32 -12.48
N PRO A 1004 -13.07 24.59 -12.27
CA PRO A 1004 -13.07 23.44 -11.38
C PRO A 1004 -12.09 22.37 -11.90
N SER A 1005 -11.27 21.85 -10.99
CA SER A 1005 -10.31 20.77 -11.26
C SER A 1005 -10.95 19.37 -11.20
N ALA A 1006 -12.17 19.24 -10.70
CA ALA A 1006 -12.86 17.97 -10.53
C ALA A 1006 -13.71 17.57 -11.76
N PRO A 1007 -13.68 16.30 -12.20
CA PRO A 1007 -14.61 15.78 -13.20
C PRO A 1007 -16.06 15.82 -12.67
N GLY A 1008 -16.99 16.37 -13.46
CA GLY A 1008 -18.43 16.37 -13.12
C GLY A 1008 -19.02 17.68 -12.58
N ARG A 1009 -18.29 18.81 -12.58
CA ARG A 1009 -18.88 20.15 -12.43
C ARG A 1009 -18.87 20.88 -13.79
N ASP A 1010 -19.96 20.70 -14.54
CA ASP A 1010 -20.12 21.12 -15.95
C ASP A 1010 -20.39 22.62 -16.15
N ASP A 1011 -19.53 23.50 -15.62
CA ASP A 1011 -19.53 24.93 -15.95
C ASP A 1011 -18.19 25.38 -16.54
N VAL A 1012 -17.76 24.75 -17.65
CA VAL A 1012 -16.64 25.29 -18.43
C VAL A 1012 -17.13 26.54 -19.17
N TYR A 1013 -16.71 27.72 -18.72
CA TYR A 1013 -17.04 29.00 -19.35
C TYR A 1013 -16.33 29.13 -20.72
N CYS A 1014 -17.09 29.16 -21.82
CA CYS A 1014 -16.57 29.55 -23.13
C CYS A 1014 -16.70 31.08 -23.33
N LEU A 1015 -15.62 31.74 -23.75
CA LEU A 1015 -15.50 33.19 -23.82
C LEU A 1015 -14.76 33.67 -25.07
N LEU A 1016 -15.30 34.71 -25.71
CA LEU A 1016 -14.69 35.43 -26.82
C LEU A 1016 -14.65 36.94 -26.55
N ASP A 1017 -13.45 37.51 -26.38
CA ASP A 1017 -13.25 38.94 -26.15
C ASP A 1017 -12.32 39.57 -27.20
N LEU A 1018 -12.93 40.34 -28.11
CA LEU A 1018 -12.29 41.11 -29.18
C LEU A 1018 -12.35 42.63 -28.90
N SER A 1019 -12.79 43.04 -27.71
CA SER A 1019 -13.10 44.44 -27.42
C SER A 1019 -11.88 45.35 -27.45
N LYS A 1020 -12.08 46.66 -27.65
CA LYS A 1020 -11.02 47.68 -27.65
C LYS A 1020 -9.92 47.40 -28.68
N ASN A 1021 -10.32 47.28 -29.95
CA ASN A 1021 -9.43 47.12 -31.09
C ASN A 1021 -9.83 48.12 -32.19
N LYS A 1022 -9.26 47.98 -33.40
CA LYS A 1022 -9.60 48.77 -34.60
C LYS A 1022 -10.24 47.90 -35.69
N LEU A 1023 -10.94 46.83 -35.29
CA LEU A 1023 -11.62 45.93 -36.23
C LEU A 1023 -12.76 46.68 -36.93
N SER A 1024 -13.00 46.39 -38.21
CA SER A 1024 -13.98 47.08 -39.05
C SER A 1024 -14.80 46.12 -39.91
N GLY A 1025 -15.81 46.63 -40.62
CA GLY A 1025 -16.73 45.80 -41.40
C GLY A 1025 -17.86 45.21 -40.57
N GLU A 1026 -18.65 44.33 -41.19
CA GLU A 1026 -19.81 43.71 -40.54
C GLU A 1026 -19.40 42.55 -39.62
N ILE A 1027 -20.24 42.26 -38.61
CA ILE A 1027 -20.08 41.08 -37.76
C ILE A 1027 -20.49 39.83 -38.57
N PRO A 1028 -19.60 38.84 -38.76
CA PRO A 1028 -19.93 37.63 -39.50
C PRO A 1028 -21.08 36.86 -38.86
N THR A 1029 -22.07 36.44 -39.67
CA THR A 1029 -23.23 35.67 -39.19
C THR A 1029 -22.80 34.34 -38.55
N VAL A 1030 -21.79 33.68 -39.13
CA VAL A 1030 -21.20 32.38 -38.73
C VAL A 1030 -20.71 32.29 -37.29
N ILE A 1031 -20.62 33.41 -36.56
CA ILE A 1031 -20.35 33.41 -35.11
C ILE A 1031 -21.51 32.74 -34.36
N ASP A 1032 -22.72 32.70 -34.94
CA ASP A 1032 -23.88 31.96 -34.42
C ASP A 1032 -23.66 30.44 -34.28
N ASN A 1033 -22.66 29.88 -34.94
CA ASN A 1033 -22.26 28.48 -34.80
C ASN A 1033 -21.65 28.17 -33.43
N LEU A 1034 -21.08 29.16 -32.74
CA LEU A 1034 -20.35 28.98 -31.48
C LEU A 1034 -21.30 28.80 -30.29
N LYS A 1035 -22.13 27.74 -30.30
CA LYS A 1035 -23.20 27.48 -29.31
C LYS A 1035 -22.72 27.28 -27.88
N GLY A 1036 -21.44 26.98 -27.68
CA GLY A 1036 -20.83 26.90 -26.36
C GLY A 1036 -20.62 28.26 -25.69
N LEU A 1037 -20.55 29.36 -26.45
CA LEU A 1037 -20.23 30.70 -25.92
C LEU A 1037 -21.18 31.13 -24.80
N LYS A 1038 -20.60 31.53 -23.67
CA LYS A 1038 -21.33 32.14 -22.55
C LYS A 1038 -21.09 33.65 -22.47
N ILE A 1039 -19.93 34.11 -22.94
CA ILE A 1039 -19.52 35.52 -22.91
C ILE A 1039 -18.95 35.90 -24.27
N MET A 1040 -19.51 36.95 -24.88
CA MET A 1040 -19.00 37.55 -26.11
C MET A 1040 -18.87 39.06 -25.96
N ASN A 1041 -17.69 39.61 -26.22
CA ASN A 1041 -17.44 41.05 -26.13
C ASN A 1041 -16.67 41.58 -27.34
N MET A 1042 -17.33 42.39 -28.16
CA MET A 1042 -16.73 43.02 -29.35
C MET A 1042 -16.77 44.56 -29.28
N SER A 1043 -17.08 45.10 -28.10
CA SER A 1043 -17.26 46.55 -27.89
C SER A 1043 -15.99 47.36 -28.19
N TYR A 1044 -16.14 48.67 -28.47
CA TYR A 1044 -15.02 49.58 -28.76
C TYR A 1044 -14.16 49.11 -29.96
N ASN A 1045 -14.82 48.85 -31.08
CA ASN A 1045 -14.22 48.62 -32.39
C ASN A 1045 -14.87 49.56 -33.42
N ALA A 1046 -14.44 49.52 -34.68
CA ALA A 1046 -15.03 50.24 -35.81
C ALA A 1046 -15.99 49.35 -36.65
N LEU A 1047 -16.64 48.38 -36.00
CA LEU A 1047 -17.61 47.48 -36.63
C LEU A 1047 -18.85 48.25 -37.10
N SER A 1048 -19.41 47.85 -38.23
CA SER A 1048 -20.56 48.49 -38.88
C SER A 1048 -21.63 47.45 -39.27
N GLY A 1049 -22.74 47.89 -39.87
CA GLY A 1049 -23.83 47.01 -40.28
C GLY A 1049 -24.85 46.72 -39.18
N LYS A 1050 -25.73 45.76 -39.44
CA LYS A 1050 -26.75 45.31 -38.47
C LYS A 1050 -26.19 44.18 -37.61
N ILE A 1051 -26.65 44.08 -36.37
CA ILE A 1051 -26.40 42.89 -35.55
C ILE A 1051 -27.08 41.69 -36.23
N PRO A 1052 -26.36 40.59 -36.51
CA PRO A 1052 -26.94 39.40 -37.10
C PRO A 1052 -28.14 38.89 -36.29
N SER A 1053 -29.30 38.69 -36.94
CA SER A 1053 -30.50 38.20 -36.26
C SER A 1053 -30.33 36.80 -35.69
N SER A 1054 -29.41 35.99 -36.24
CA SER A 1054 -29.12 34.64 -35.77
C SER A 1054 -28.46 34.60 -34.39
N PHE A 1055 -27.92 35.72 -33.91
CA PHE A 1055 -27.38 35.81 -32.55
C PHE A 1055 -28.45 35.68 -31.47
N GLY A 1056 -29.73 35.85 -31.79
CA GLY A 1056 -30.82 35.58 -30.83
C GLY A 1056 -30.97 34.11 -30.43
N GLY A 1057 -30.27 33.19 -31.12
CA GLY A 1057 -30.21 31.76 -30.77
C GLY A 1057 -28.84 31.30 -30.26
N LEU A 1058 -27.95 32.23 -29.91
CA LEU A 1058 -26.81 32.02 -29.02
C LEU A 1058 -27.28 32.34 -27.60
#